data_AF-A0A5J5DGL1-F1
#
_entry.id   AF-A0A5J5DGL1-F1
#
_cell.length_a   1.000
_cell.length_b   1.000
_cell.length_c   1.000
_cell.angle_alpha   90.00
_cell.angle_beta   90.00
_cell.angle_gamma   90.00
#
_symmetry.space_group_name_H-M   'P 1'
#
loop_
_entity.id
_entity.type
_entity.pdbx_description
1 polymer ?
#
loop_
_entity_poly.entity_id
_entity_poly.type
_entity_poly.pdbx_seq_one_letter_code
_entity_poly.pdbx_strand_id
1 'polypeptide(L)'
;MAMMVVLAAVLLSYGVSTGIAMMADKSDAVTWENSVLPLDMAENSVDDMYDGCKDKMKEMATQYLKKEKKNNNIFKDVWDSSEKCVLDKFKKRKTNSLEKHQLVALYYYTSGKGNAYLDFNNEVRTQRPVYKTKFGYHALHFYLTTAIRTLQKEREIKNEKCLTGYRRVDKYFSQDVQNKEIRFGSFTSASRLGYIKPELYGEKSCFEINTCMGADVSLYSKFGEAEAEVLIPPYEVFKVLDIKKRSMQPDLPCEVVYKVKSTELPVSKLNCTLVTKWKNAMMVIFAAVLLAYVVSSVIAMMTGEKSELPLDMAENSVDDMYDGCEDKMKEKATRYLENEKNNNIFFKDVWDSSEKYVLYKVDERKTNLLENDQLVALYYYTSGKGNAYLDLNDKVRTQGPEYETKFGYRALHFHLTTAIQTLQKDRAIDHKECITGYRRVGRYFSQDVQNKEIRFGAFTSASTEGYLNKNTFGDKSCFEILTCMGADISRYSIYEEAEVLIPPYEVFKVVEIKKRTMHTDLPCEVVYKVNSTRSVSKLNCALQLQLVLVFSEQSLESQVFNDDGVVGSQAVAADLWTGPSSSLQSSLRRYSEPAESEQTPADSPGRPSSCSAAGGAGWRRDGTPADQHCRDQRHQTDSVAPAVRAMTKWAVQCRADTGAGSWMAGRSRRPQEENTDNILS
;
A
#
# COMPACT_ATOMS: atom_id res chain seq x y z
N MET A 1 2.98 63.20 3.48
CA MET A 1 3.77 62.69 4.62
C MET A 1 3.41 61.21 4.75
N ALA A 2 3.99 60.37 3.89
CA ALA A 2 5.32 59.78 4.00
C ALA A 2 5.26 58.43 4.72
N MET A 3 5.43 57.35 3.94
CA MET A 3 5.68 55.99 4.42
C MET A 3 6.85 56.00 5.42
N MET A 4 6.76 55.28 6.56
CA MET A 4 7.90 54.81 7.39
C MET A 4 7.47 54.15 8.73
N VAL A 5 6.60 53.11 8.75
CA VAL A 5 6.41 52.29 10.00
C VAL A 5 6.18 50.79 9.74
N VAL A 6 6.52 50.25 8.56
CA VAL A 6 6.41 48.80 8.28
C VAL A 6 7.72 48.27 7.71
N LEU A 7 8.78 48.25 8.54
CA LEU A 7 10.05 47.54 8.29
C LEU A 7 10.97 47.56 9.54
N ALA A 8 10.51 47.01 10.67
CA ALA A 8 11.31 46.95 11.91
C ALA A 8 10.97 45.75 12.84
N ALA A 9 10.84 44.54 12.29
CA ALA A 9 10.66 43.31 13.10
C ALA A 9 11.14 42.00 12.42
N VAL A 10 12.12 42.05 11.50
CA VAL A 10 12.60 40.86 10.73
C VAL A 10 14.14 40.67 10.83
N LEU A 11 14.83 41.39 11.72
CA LEU A 11 16.31 41.36 11.82
C LEU A 11 16.83 41.14 13.25
N LEU A 12 16.36 40.06 13.93
CA LEU A 12 16.96 39.54 15.17
C LEU A 12 16.96 37.99 15.21
N SER A 13 17.42 37.34 14.13
CA SER A 13 17.64 35.87 14.13
C SER A 13 18.86 35.38 13.35
N TYR A 14 19.66 36.29 12.74
CA TYR A 14 20.91 35.95 12.04
C TYR A 14 22.12 36.58 12.72
N GLY A 15 22.44 36.09 13.92
CA GLY A 15 23.73 36.31 14.55
C GLY A 15 24.82 35.50 13.85
N VAL A 16 25.49 36.12 12.86
CA VAL A 16 26.69 35.53 12.25
C VAL A 16 27.84 35.63 13.26
N SER A 17 28.22 34.50 13.84
CA SER A 17 29.47 34.34 14.59
C SER A 17 30.51 33.70 13.69
N THR A 18 31.57 34.45 13.37
CA THR A 18 32.75 33.98 12.65
C THR A 18 33.81 33.46 13.63
N GLY A 19 34.41 32.31 13.30
CA GLY A 19 35.43 31.63 14.11
C GLY A 19 34.82 30.60 15.08
N ILE A 20 35.36 29.39 15.24
CA ILE A 20 36.70 28.90 14.90
C ILE A 20 36.61 27.75 13.89
N ALA A 21 37.50 27.77 12.88
CA ALA A 21 37.72 26.60 12.04
C ALA A 21 38.49 25.53 12.82
N MET A 22 37.78 24.54 13.39
CA MET A 22 38.43 23.28 13.76
C MET A 22 38.74 22.52 12.48
N MET A 23 40.01 22.19 12.28
CA MET A 23 40.48 21.51 11.08
C MET A 23 39.77 20.17 10.93
N ALA A 24 39.25 19.92 9.73
CA ALA A 24 38.92 18.57 9.31
C ALA A 24 40.24 17.84 9.12
N ASP A 25 40.65 17.07 10.14
CA ASP A 25 41.81 16.19 10.00
C ASP A 25 41.56 15.23 8.85
N LYS A 26 42.54 15.13 7.96
CA LYS A 26 42.44 14.28 6.78
C LYS A 26 42.23 12.84 7.22
N SER A 27 41.34 12.16 6.52
CA SER A 27 41.28 10.71 6.53
C SER A 27 42.50 10.15 5.79
N ASP A 28 43.66 10.19 6.44
CA ASP A 28 44.81 9.43 5.98
C ASP A 28 44.50 7.94 6.11
N ALA A 29 44.69 7.22 5.01
CA ALA A 29 44.41 5.79 4.93
C ALA A 29 45.49 4.99 5.68
N VAL A 30 45.40 4.96 7.01
CA VAL A 30 46.28 4.16 7.86
C VAL A 30 46.01 2.67 7.63
N THR A 31 47.07 1.93 7.32
CA THR A 31 47.06 0.48 7.13
C THR A 31 46.66 -0.24 8.44
N TRP A 32 45.43 -0.75 8.49
CA TRP A 32 44.77 -1.21 9.72
C TRP A 32 45.13 -2.65 10.13
N GLU A 33 46.42 -2.89 10.42
CA GLU A 33 46.88 -4.22 10.85
C GLU A 33 46.80 -4.47 12.37
N ASN A 34 46.88 -3.43 13.22
CA ASN A 34 46.95 -3.61 14.68
C ASN A 34 46.01 -2.75 15.56
N SER A 35 45.12 -1.93 15.01
CA SER A 35 44.28 -1.03 15.82
C SER A 35 43.03 -1.71 16.39
N VAL A 36 42.89 -1.61 17.71
CA VAL A 36 41.73 -2.03 18.52
C VAL A 36 40.51 -1.17 18.16
N LEU A 37 39.37 -1.82 17.89
CA LEU A 37 38.11 -1.14 17.57
C LEU A 37 37.33 -0.78 18.85
N PRO A 38 36.75 0.43 18.96
CA PRO A 38 35.92 0.78 20.11
C PRO A 38 34.65 -0.07 20.16
N LEU A 39 34.24 -0.44 21.36
CA LEU A 39 32.88 -0.89 21.66
C LEU A 39 32.19 0.23 22.46
N ASP A 40 31.32 0.96 21.77
CA ASP A 40 30.64 2.15 22.28
C ASP A 40 29.14 2.12 21.90
N MET A 41 28.43 3.23 22.10
CA MET A 41 27.01 3.36 21.73
C MET A 41 26.77 3.59 20.23
N ALA A 42 27.79 3.41 19.38
CA ALA A 42 27.77 3.57 17.93
C ALA A 42 27.08 4.87 17.49
N GLU A 43 27.64 6.00 17.92
CA GLU A 43 27.01 7.32 17.82
C GLU A 43 26.74 7.81 16.39
N ASN A 44 27.34 7.20 15.37
CA ASN A 44 27.09 7.50 13.95
C ASN A 44 26.28 6.42 13.20
N SER A 45 25.70 5.47 13.94
CA SER A 45 24.88 4.39 13.39
C SER A 45 23.56 4.89 12.80
N VAL A 46 23.25 4.44 11.59
CA VAL A 46 21.93 4.56 10.97
C VAL A 46 21.01 3.54 11.64
N ASP A 47 20.12 4.03 12.49
CA ASP A 47 19.39 3.21 13.47
C ASP A 47 17.86 3.35 13.35
N ASP A 48 17.34 3.75 12.17
CA ASP A 48 15.90 4.00 11.97
C ASP A 48 15.05 2.72 12.16
N MET A 49 14.20 2.72 13.19
CA MET A 49 13.33 1.60 13.53
C MET A 49 12.02 1.57 12.72
N TYR A 50 11.69 2.67 12.04
CA TYR A 50 10.43 2.93 11.34
C TYR A 50 9.17 2.74 12.21
N ASP A 51 9.31 2.91 13.52
CA ASP A 51 8.25 2.69 14.48
C ASP A 51 7.24 3.84 14.49
N GLY A 52 5.98 3.52 14.18
CA GLY A 52 4.93 4.52 13.91
C GLY A 52 4.93 5.11 12.49
N CYS A 53 5.78 4.64 11.57
CA CYS A 53 5.79 5.13 10.18
C CYS A 53 6.05 4.08 9.08
N LYS A 54 6.03 2.78 9.42
CA LYS A 54 6.31 1.66 8.49
C LYS A 54 5.65 1.84 7.12
N ASP A 55 4.35 2.13 7.07
CA ASP A 55 3.59 2.12 5.81
C ASP A 55 3.96 3.30 4.91
N LYS A 56 4.13 4.49 5.49
CA LYS A 56 4.63 5.68 4.77
C LYS A 56 6.06 5.48 4.25
N MET A 57 6.92 4.80 5.04
CA MET A 57 8.25 4.46 4.56
C MET A 57 8.20 3.37 3.46
N LYS A 58 7.24 2.44 3.49
CA LYS A 58 7.03 1.43 2.45
C LYS A 58 6.71 2.04 1.08
N GLU A 59 5.86 3.07 1.06
CA GLU A 59 5.58 3.88 -0.14
C GLU A 59 6.88 4.51 -0.70
N MET A 60 7.66 5.17 0.17
CA MET A 60 8.93 5.81 -0.20
C MET A 60 10.02 4.79 -0.62
N ALA A 61 10.08 3.63 0.04
CA ALA A 61 11.11 2.60 -0.18
C ALA A 61 11.15 2.08 -1.61
N THR A 62 10.01 2.07 -2.32
CA THR A 62 9.97 1.69 -3.74
C THR A 62 10.68 2.71 -4.64
N GLN A 63 10.58 4.01 -4.30
CA GLN A 63 11.29 5.07 -5.03
C GLN A 63 12.78 5.09 -4.68
N TYR A 64 13.11 4.90 -3.39
CA TYR A 64 14.49 4.73 -2.96
C TYR A 64 15.15 3.55 -3.67
N LEU A 65 14.53 2.37 -3.71
CA LEU A 65 15.08 1.18 -4.37
C LEU A 65 15.42 1.44 -5.84
N LYS A 66 14.54 2.13 -6.59
CA LYS A 66 14.83 2.53 -7.98
C LYS A 66 16.04 3.46 -8.09
N LYS A 67 16.19 4.41 -7.16
CA LYS A 67 17.34 5.33 -7.10
C LYS A 67 18.64 4.60 -6.72
N GLU A 68 18.58 3.68 -5.77
CA GLU A 68 19.72 2.90 -5.26
C GLU A 68 20.27 1.97 -6.35
N LYS A 69 19.38 1.23 -7.05
CA LYS A 69 19.74 0.42 -8.23
C LYS A 69 20.26 1.27 -9.41
N LYS A 70 19.90 2.55 -9.51
CA LYS A 70 20.44 3.46 -10.56
C LYS A 70 21.83 4.00 -10.19
N ASN A 71 22.07 4.26 -8.90
CA ASN A 71 23.26 4.97 -8.44
C ASN A 71 24.43 4.05 -8.05
N ASN A 72 24.18 2.77 -7.78
CA ASN A 72 25.20 1.80 -7.39
C ASN A 72 25.01 0.48 -8.18
N ASN A 73 25.94 0.20 -9.11
CA ASN A 73 25.90 -1.00 -9.95
C ASN A 73 26.08 -2.28 -9.13
N ILE A 74 26.95 -2.29 -8.11
CA ILE A 74 27.15 -3.46 -7.24
C ILE A 74 25.85 -3.75 -6.47
N PHE A 75 25.19 -2.72 -5.95
CA PHE A 75 23.88 -2.85 -5.31
C PHE A 75 22.86 -3.44 -6.30
N LYS A 76 22.78 -2.90 -7.52
CA LYS A 76 21.87 -3.39 -8.56
C LYS A 76 22.11 -4.87 -8.89
N ASP A 77 23.34 -5.26 -9.18
CA ASP A 77 23.70 -6.61 -9.63
C ASP A 77 23.54 -7.67 -8.54
N VAL A 78 23.66 -7.27 -7.27
CA VAL A 78 23.41 -8.14 -6.11
C VAL A 78 21.92 -8.21 -5.81
N TRP A 79 21.19 -7.09 -5.94
CA TRP A 79 19.73 -7.06 -5.76
C TRP A 79 19.00 -7.85 -6.85
N ASP A 80 19.27 -7.59 -8.14
CA ASP A 80 18.65 -8.31 -9.27
C ASP A 80 18.92 -9.83 -9.20
N SER A 81 20.15 -10.20 -8.85
CA SER A 81 20.53 -11.60 -8.59
C SER A 81 19.76 -12.21 -7.42
N SER A 82 19.51 -11.44 -6.37
CA SER A 82 18.73 -11.87 -5.21
C SER A 82 17.23 -11.98 -5.54
N GLU A 83 16.69 -11.09 -6.37
CA GLU A 83 15.31 -11.17 -6.88
C GLU A 83 15.09 -12.45 -7.69
N LYS A 84 16.01 -12.79 -8.60
CA LYS A 84 15.98 -14.04 -9.37
C LYS A 84 16.01 -15.27 -8.45
N CYS A 85 16.97 -15.33 -7.53
CA CYS A 85 17.07 -16.43 -6.56
C CYS A 85 15.83 -16.56 -5.66
N VAL A 86 15.24 -15.46 -5.18
CA VAL A 86 14.03 -15.48 -4.37
C VAL A 86 12.82 -15.96 -5.17
N LEU A 87 12.66 -15.50 -6.41
CA LEU A 87 11.60 -15.99 -7.30
C LEU A 87 11.71 -17.51 -7.46
N ASP A 88 12.88 -18.05 -7.77
CA ASP A 88 13.04 -19.49 -8.00
C ASP A 88 12.95 -20.35 -6.73
N LYS A 89 13.51 -19.87 -5.59
CA LYS A 89 13.49 -20.57 -4.30
C LYS A 89 12.09 -20.57 -3.64
N PHE A 90 11.30 -19.50 -3.83
CA PHE A 90 10.03 -19.32 -3.11
C PHE A 90 8.74 -19.44 -3.95
N LYS A 91 8.82 -19.57 -5.29
CA LYS A 91 7.68 -19.91 -6.19
C LYS A 91 6.79 -21.06 -5.70
N LYS A 92 7.33 -21.98 -4.89
CA LYS A 92 6.66 -23.21 -4.43
C LYS A 92 6.25 -23.21 -2.93
N ARG A 93 6.52 -22.15 -2.16
CA ARG A 93 6.18 -22.09 -0.72
C ARG A 93 4.92 -21.25 -0.50
N LYS A 94 3.84 -21.89 -0.03
CA LYS A 94 2.53 -21.27 0.22
C LYS A 94 2.46 -20.43 1.53
N THR A 95 3.56 -20.36 2.29
CA THR A 95 3.60 -19.88 3.68
C THR A 95 4.86 -19.07 3.94
N ASN A 96 4.89 -17.82 3.47
CA ASN A 96 5.91 -16.83 3.86
C ASN A 96 5.20 -15.63 4.49
N SER A 97 5.55 -15.32 5.73
CA SER A 97 5.15 -14.11 6.47
C SER A 97 5.85 -12.83 6.00
N LEU A 98 6.97 -13.00 5.29
CA LEU A 98 7.77 -11.92 4.73
C LEU A 98 7.32 -11.55 3.31
N GLU A 99 7.25 -10.23 3.06
CA GLU A 99 6.99 -9.67 1.74
C GLU A 99 8.14 -9.94 0.76
N LYS A 100 7.88 -9.91 -0.56
CA LYS A 100 8.90 -10.17 -1.60
C LYS A 100 10.19 -9.39 -1.38
N HIS A 101 10.12 -8.07 -1.20
CA HIS A 101 11.33 -7.25 -1.01
C HIS A 101 12.05 -7.52 0.32
N GLN A 102 11.36 -8.01 1.35
CA GLN A 102 11.98 -8.43 2.61
C GLN A 102 12.80 -9.72 2.43
N LEU A 103 12.25 -10.71 1.70
CA LEU A 103 12.96 -11.92 1.31
C LEU A 103 14.21 -11.60 0.48
N VAL A 104 14.08 -10.67 -0.47
CA VAL A 104 15.19 -10.20 -1.33
C VAL A 104 16.26 -9.48 -0.52
N ALA A 105 15.88 -8.62 0.43
CA ALA A 105 16.83 -7.91 1.29
C ALA A 105 17.63 -8.88 2.18
N LEU A 106 16.97 -9.88 2.78
CA LEU A 106 17.66 -10.93 3.55
C LEU A 106 18.62 -11.75 2.67
N TYR A 107 18.18 -12.13 1.46
CA TYR A 107 19.05 -12.87 0.54
C TYR A 107 20.23 -12.02 0.05
N TYR A 108 20.00 -10.74 -0.27
CA TYR A 108 21.03 -9.76 -0.64
C TYR A 108 22.12 -9.70 0.43
N TYR A 109 21.72 -9.45 1.68
CA TYR A 109 22.63 -9.24 2.81
C TYR A 109 23.46 -10.49 3.08
N THR A 110 22.83 -11.65 3.07
CA THR A 110 23.48 -12.95 3.34
C THR A 110 24.20 -13.53 2.11
N SER A 111 24.12 -12.88 0.95
CA SER A 111 24.64 -13.47 -0.30
C SER A 111 26.17 -13.56 -0.35
N GLY A 112 26.86 -12.66 0.35
CA GLY A 112 28.31 -12.41 0.22
C GLY A 112 28.74 -11.90 -1.17
N LYS A 113 27.81 -11.68 -2.12
CA LYS A 113 28.15 -11.32 -3.50
C LYS A 113 28.68 -9.89 -3.54
N GLY A 114 29.83 -9.69 -4.20
CA GLY A 114 30.44 -8.37 -4.40
C GLY A 114 30.76 -7.60 -3.12
N ASN A 115 30.92 -8.27 -1.97
CA ASN A 115 31.10 -7.65 -0.65
C ASN A 115 29.98 -6.66 -0.23
N ALA A 116 28.82 -6.71 -0.88
CA ALA A 116 27.80 -5.67 -0.78
C ALA A 116 27.22 -5.44 0.63
N TYR A 117 27.29 -6.46 1.50
CA TYR A 117 26.90 -6.34 2.91
C TYR A 117 27.93 -5.58 3.76
N LEU A 118 29.22 -5.60 3.39
CA LEU A 118 30.28 -4.84 4.04
C LEU A 118 30.14 -3.35 3.72
N ASP A 119 29.95 -3.00 2.45
CA ASP A 119 29.73 -1.61 2.03
C ASP A 119 28.49 -1.02 2.71
N PHE A 120 27.37 -1.77 2.68
CA PHE A 120 26.15 -1.41 3.39
C PHE A 120 26.39 -1.20 4.89
N ASN A 121 27.02 -2.16 5.58
CA ASN A 121 27.28 -2.02 7.02
C ASN A 121 28.27 -0.90 7.35
N ASN A 122 29.24 -0.60 6.47
CA ASN A 122 30.14 0.53 6.61
C ASN A 122 29.37 1.85 6.53
N GLU A 123 28.44 2.02 5.57
CA GLU A 123 27.57 3.19 5.52
C GLU A 123 26.65 3.26 6.74
N VAL A 124 26.00 2.15 7.11
CA VAL A 124 25.13 2.11 8.31
C VAL A 124 25.91 2.51 9.56
N ARG A 125 27.17 2.08 9.73
CA ARG A 125 27.97 2.43 10.92
C ARG A 125 28.43 3.89 10.99
N THR A 126 28.45 4.61 9.86
CA THR A 126 29.13 5.92 9.74
C THR A 126 28.25 7.07 9.30
N GLN A 127 27.15 6.82 8.58
CA GLN A 127 26.44 7.86 7.83
C GLN A 127 25.22 8.48 8.52
N ARG A 128 24.95 8.25 9.81
CA ARG A 128 23.88 8.99 10.53
C ARG A 128 23.93 10.51 10.31
N PRO A 129 25.10 11.21 10.36
CA PRO A 129 25.15 12.66 10.15
C PRO A 129 24.68 13.11 8.75
N VAL A 130 24.77 12.23 7.75
CA VAL A 130 24.39 12.48 6.35
C VAL A 130 23.20 11.64 5.90
N TYR A 131 22.44 11.06 6.85
CA TYR A 131 21.35 10.13 6.57
C TYR A 131 20.32 10.69 5.60
N LYS A 132 19.95 11.97 5.72
CA LYS A 132 18.93 12.61 4.86
C LYS A 132 19.42 12.93 3.43
N THR A 133 20.71 12.78 3.14
CA THR A 133 21.35 13.34 1.93
C THR A 133 22.21 12.35 1.17
N LYS A 134 23.21 11.73 1.81
CA LYS A 134 24.20 10.88 1.14
C LYS A 134 23.95 9.37 1.30
N PHE A 135 23.30 8.94 2.38
CA PHE A 135 23.11 7.53 2.69
C PHE A 135 22.44 6.77 1.53
N GLY A 136 23.14 5.76 1.02
CA GLY A 136 22.83 5.12 -0.26
C GLY A 136 21.92 3.89 -0.18
N TYR A 137 21.36 3.57 0.99
CA TYR A 137 20.74 2.27 1.26
C TYR A 137 19.44 2.37 2.08
N HIS A 138 18.62 3.40 1.85
CA HIS A 138 17.35 3.60 2.55
C HIS A 138 16.36 2.44 2.33
N ALA A 139 16.25 1.91 1.11
CA ALA A 139 15.32 0.82 0.83
C ALA A 139 15.81 -0.50 1.44
N LEU A 140 17.10 -0.84 1.27
CA LEU A 140 17.67 -2.04 1.88
C LEU A 140 17.58 -1.99 3.41
N HIS A 141 17.93 -0.86 4.03
CA HIS A 141 17.80 -0.66 5.48
C HIS A 141 16.34 -0.86 5.95
N PHE A 142 15.38 -0.27 5.24
CA PHE A 142 13.96 -0.45 5.54
C PHE A 142 13.49 -1.91 5.42
N TYR A 143 13.84 -2.59 4.33
CA TYR A 143 13.40 -3.97 4.11
C TYR A 143 14.08 -4.96 5.08
N LEU A 144 15.35 -4.76 5.44
CA LEU A 144 16.02 -5.56 6.49
C LEU A 144 15.41 -5.32 7.87
N THR A 145 15.28 -4.06 8.30
CA THR A 145 14.67 -3.71 9.60
C THR A 145 13.26 -4.29 9.72
N THR A 146 12.42 -4.11 8.69
CA THR A 146 11.05 -4.63 8.75
C THR A 146 10.97 -6.15 8.63
N ALA A 147 11.91 -6.81 7.94
CA ALA A 147 11.98 -8.27 7.91
C ALA A 147 12.28 -8.84 9.31
N ILE A 148 13.32 -8.31 9.97
CA ILE A 148 13.68 -8.67 11.35
C ILE A 148 12.49 -8.46 12.29
N ARG A 149 11.82 -7.29 12.22
CA ARG A 149 10.65 -6.98 13.06
C ARG A 149 9.44 -7.89 12.79
N THR A 150 9.23 -8.38 11.56
CA THR A 150 8.19 -9.37 11.28
C THR A 150 8.54 -10.70 11.95
N LEU A 151 9.75 -11.23 11.73
CA LEU A 151 10.19 -12.51 12.27
C LEU A 151 10.28 -12.51 13.81
N GLN A 152 10.65 -11.37 14.41
CA GLN A 152 10.61 -11.16 15.86
C GLN A 152 9.20 -11.40 16.41
N LYS A 153 8.17 -10.77 15.82
CA LYS A 153 6.77 -10.94 16.26
C LYS A 153 6.29 -12.38 16.14
N GLU A 154 6.66 -13.08 15.05
CA GLU A 154 6.32 -14.50 14.88
C GLU A 154 6.99 -15.40 15.93
N ARG A 155 8.16 -15.03 16.40
CA ARG A 155 8.90 -15.72 17.47
C ARG A 155 8.31 -15.41 18.85
N GLU A 156 7.91 -14.17 19.10
CA GLU A 156 7.20 -13.75 20.32
C GLU A 156 5.88 -14.51 20.50
N ILE A 157 5.11 -14.72 19.43
CA ILE A 157 3.88 -15.56 19.44
C ILE A 157 4.17 -17.01 19.87
N LYS A 158 5.40 -17.50 19.68
CA LYS A 158 5.85 -18.85 20.09
C LYS A 158 6.48 -18.87 21.50
N ASN A 159 6.38 -17.77 22.25
CA ASN A 159 6.98 -17.57 23.59
C ASN A 159 8.52 -17.65 23.63
N GLU A 160 9.23 -17.62 22.49
CA GLU A 160 10.71 -17.57 22.45
C GLU A 160 11.17 -16.10 22.42
N LYS A 161 11.28 -15.47 23.60
CA LYS A 161 11.51 -14.00 23.69
C LYS A 161 12.83 -13.54 23.05
N CYS A 162 13.93 -14.26 23.30
CA CYS A 162 15.28 -13.85 22.89
C CYS A 162 16.06 -15.06 22.33
N LEU A 163 16.98 -14.79 21.40
CA LEU A 163 17.86 -15.74 20.75
C LEU A 163 19.30 -15.62 21.30
N THR A 164 20.06 -16.71 21.25
CA THR A 164 21.51 -16.67 21.46
C THR A 164 22.23 -16.96 20.15
N GLY A 165 23.09 -16.04 19.74
CA GLY A 165 23.92 -16.14 18.55
C GLY A 165 25.40 -15.96 18.88
N TYR A 166 26.25 -16.60 18.10
CA TYR A 166 27.71 -16.59 18.27
C TYR A 166 28.37 -15.98 17.04
N ARG A 167 29.34 -15.08 17.24
CA ARG A 167 30.04 -14.38 16.15
C ARG A 167 31.54 -14.38 16.37
N ARG A 168 32.32 -14.70 15.32
CA ARG A 168 33.78 -14.51 15.25
C ARG A 168 34.11 -13.24 14.46
N VAL A 169 35.18 -12.54 14.86
CA VAL A 169 35.71 -11.36 14.16
C VAL A 169 37.23 -11.32 14.29
N ASP A 170 37.95 -11.22 13.16
CA ASP A 170 39.42 -11.08 13.13
C ASP A 170 39.92 -9.65 13.42
N LYS A 171 39.38 -9.01 14.47
CA LYS A 171 39.86 -7.73 15.00
C LYS A 171 39.76 -7.74 16.52
N TYR A 172 40.61 -6.95 17.17
CA TYR A 172 40.50 -6.68 18.60
C TYR A 172 39.49 -5.57 18.86
N PHE A 173 38.87 -5.62 20.04
CA PHE A 173 37.92 -4.63 20.52
C PHE A 173 38.33 -4.09 21.91
N SER A 174 37.79 -2.94 22.31
CA SER A 174 37.99 -2.38 23.65
C SER A 174 37.62 -3.40 24.74
N GLN A 175 38.52 -3.58 25.72
CA GLN A 175 38.37 -4.57 26.80
C GLN A 175 38.01 -3.93 28.15
N ASP A 176 38.02 -2.60 28.24
CA ASP A 176 37.64 -1.81 29.42
C ASP A 176 36.11 -1.57 29.49
N VAL A 177 35.32 -2.39 28.80
CA VAL A 177 33.88 -2.17 28.57
C VAL A 177 32.96 -3.09 29.36
N GLN A 178 33.50 -3.92 30.27
CA GLN A 178 32.67 -4.76 31.14
C GLN A 178 31.71 -3.91 31.97
N ASN A 179 30.46 -4.36 32.10
CA ASN A 179 29.32 -3.66 32.67
C ASN A 179 28.85 -2.38 31.95
N LYS A 180 29.52 -1.93 30.86
CA LYS A 180 29.05 -0.83 30.02
C LYS A 180 27.99 -1.31 29.02
N GLU A 181 27.22 -0.36 28.50
CA GLU A 181 26.29 -0.57 27.38
C GLU A 181 26.98 -0.24 26.05
N ILE A 182 26.65 -1.01 25.02
CA ILE A 182 27.20 -0.89 23.67
C ILE A 182 26.11 -1.12 22.61
N ARG A 183 26.35 -0.64 21.39
CA ARG A 183 25.64 -1.06 20.17
C ARG A 183 26.65 -1.52 19.14
N PHE A 184 26.32 -2.56 18.36
CA PHE A 184 27.20 -2.98 17.24
C PHE A 184 27.26 -1.95 16.10
N GLY A 185 26.26 -1.07 16.00
CA GLY A 185 26.27 0.07 15.07
C GLY A 185 26.02 -0.27 13.59
N SER A 186 25.91 -1.54 13.25
CA SER A 186 25.43 -2.01 11.95
C SER A 186 24.50 -3.22 12.13
N PHE A 187 23.91 -3.70 11.03
CA PHE A 187 23.32 -5.04 11.05
C PHE A 187 24.42 -6.03 11.39
N THR A 188 24.12 -6.95 12.30
CA THR A 188 25.12 -7.87 12.86
C THR A 188 24.64 -9.30 12.69
N SER A 189 25.41 -10.09 11.95
CA SER A 189 25.14 -11.51 11.70
C SER A 189 25.84 -12.37 12.75
N ALA A 190 25.15 -13.37 13.29
CA ALA A 190 25.67 -14.35 14.23
C ALA A 190 25.06 -15.73 13.91
N SER A 191 25.65 -16.82 14.42
CA SER A 191 25.15 -18.19 14.19
C SER A 191 24.54 -18.79 15.46
N ARG A 192 23.43 -19.53 15.34
CA ARG A 192 22.93 -20.40 16.44
C ARG A 192 23.78 -21.67 16.63
N LEU A 193 24.66 -22.02 15.67
CA LEU A 193 25.49 -23.25 15.68
C LEU A 193 26.81 -23.10 16.46
N GLY A 194 27.00 -22.01 17.21
CA GLY A 194 28.26 -21.75 17.92
C GLY A 194 29.28 -21.00 17.07
N TYR A 195 30.54 -21.03 17.51
CA TYR A 195 31.65 -20.29 16.90
C TYR A 195 32.19 -20.97 15.63
N ILE A 196 31.37 -21.07 14.59
CA ILE A 196 31.67 -21.74 13.33
C ILE A 196 32.75 -21.02 12.49
N LYS A 197 33.43 -21.77 11.62
CA LYS A 197 34.37 -21.29 10.58
C LYS A 197 35.51 -20.36 11.05
N PRO A 198 36.36 -20.77 12.01
CA PRO A 198 37.55 -20.01 12.40
C PRO A 198 38.46 -19.67 11.21
N GLU A 199 38.57 -20.56 10.21
CA GLU A 199 39.36 -20.37 9.00
C GLU A 199 38.88 -19.21 8.10
N LEU A 200 37.63 -18.75 8.26
CA LEU A 200 37.04 -17.66 7.49
C LEU A 200 36.90 -16.36 8.30
N TYR A 201 36.64 -16.48 9.61
CA TYR A 201 36.29 -15.34 10.47
C TYR A 201 37.34 -15.00 11.55
N GLY A 202 38.40 -15.81 11.68
CA GLY A 202 39.51 -15.63 12.60
C GLY A 202 39.23 -16.01 14.06
N GLU A 203 40.24 -15.79 14.89
CA GLU A 203 40.23 -16.15 16.32
C GLU A 203 40.50 -14.99 17.29
N LYS A 204 40.61 -13.73 16.82
CA LYS A 204 40.94 -12.61 17.72
C LYS A 204 39.82 -12.30 18.72
N SER A 205 38.60 -12.06 18.23
CA SER A 205 37.45 -11.75 19.08
C SER A 205 36.22 -12.62 18.77
N CYS A 206 35.63 -13.17 19.82
CA CYS A 206 34.38 -13.93 19.79
C CYS A 206 33.31 -13.20 20.61
N PHE A 207 32.06 -13.22 20.14
CA PHE A 207 30.91 -12.68 20.88
C PHE A 207 29.88 -13.79 21.11
N GLU A 208 29.50 -14.01 22.36
CA GLU A 208 28.25 -14.69 22.76
C GLU A 208 27.19 -13.60 22.94
N ILE A 209 26.18 -13.58 22.07
CA ILE A 209 25.20 -12.50 21.95
C ILE A 209 23.82 -13.05 22.31
N ASN A 210 23.27 -12.62 23.45
CA ASN A 210 21.85 -12.84 23.75
C ASN A 210 21.05 -11.62 23.26
N THR A 211 20.32 -11.78 22.16
CA THR A 211 19.57 -10.73 21.44
C THR A 211 18.08 -10.97 21.53
N CYS A 212 17.30 -9.93 21.77
CA CYS A 212 15.84 -9.98 21.82
C CYS A 212 15.20 -9.32 20.59
N MET A 213 15.91 -8.40 19.92
CA MET A 213 15.42 -7.71 18.70
C MET A 213 15.95 -8.30 17.40
N GLY A 214 16.98 -9.15 17.46
CA GLY A 214 17.44 -9.94 16.33
C GLY A 214 16.44 -11.04 15.93
N ALA A 215 16.56 -11.53 14.71
CA ALA A 215 15.71 -12.57 14.16
C ALA A 215 16.51 -13.73 13.57
N ASP A 216 15.96 -14.94 13.68
CA ASP A 216 16.46 -16.12 12.97
C ASP A 216 16.07 -16.00 11.49
N VAL A 217 17.06 -15.83 10.62
CA VAL A 217 16.89 -15.63 9.17
C VAL A 217 17.29 -16.87 8.36
N SER A 218 17.56 -18.01 9.03
CA SER A 218 18.08 -19.25 8.43
C SER A 218 17.27 -19.73 7.23
N LEU A 219 15.94 -19.66 7.28
CA LEU A 219 15.06 -20.10 6.19
C LEU A 219 15.14 -19.21 4.93
N TYR A 220 15.65 -17.99 5.09
CA TYR A 220 15.67 -16.93 4.07
C TYR A 220 17.08 -16.61 3.57
N SER A 221 18.12 -16.89 4.36
CA SER A 221 19.52 -16.66 3.97
C SER A 221 19.93 -17.48 2.74
N LYS A 222 21.05 -17.08 2.11
CA LYS A 222 21.69 -17.85 1.05
C LYS A 222 22.19 -19.21 1.54
N PHE A 223 22.75 -19.26 2.76
CA PHE A 223 23.36 -20.47 3.33
C PHE A 223 22.35 -21.42 3.97
N GLY A 224 21.12 -20.95 4.22
CA GLY A 224 20.06 -21.78 4.79
C GLY A 224 20.31 -22.09 6.27
N GLU A 225 19.80 -23.25 6.70
CA GLU A 225 20.00 -23.79 8.05
C GLU A 225 21.48 -24.17 8.34
N ALA A 226 22.34 -24.26 7.32
CA ALA A 226 23.75 -24.65 7.46
C ALA A 226 24.62 -23.62 8.23
N GLU A 227 24.13 -22.39 8.40
CA GLU A 227 24.77 -21.38 9.27
C GLU A 227 23.88 -20.96 10.45
N ALA A 228 22.63 -21.43 10.49
CA ALA A 228 21.56 -21.03 11.42
C ALA A 228 21.63 -19.52 11.80
N GLU A 229 21.56 -18.65 10.78
CA GLU A 229 21.94 -17.25 10.91
C GLU A 229 20.89 -16.43 11.68
N VAL A 230 21.37 -15.65 12.66
CA VAL A 230 20.62 -14.63 13.40
C VAL A 230 21.08 -13.25 12.94
N LEU A 231 20.15 -12.44 12.47
CA LEU A 231 20.41 -11.06 12.05
C LEU A 231 19.89 -10.07 13.10
N ILE A 232 20.81 -9.27 13.65
CA ILE A 232 20.58 -8.30 14.73
C ILE A 232 20.51 -6.88 14.13
N PRO A 233 19.52 -6.05 14.51
CA PRO A 233 19.39 -4.70 13.99
C PRO A 233 20.33 -3.69 14.70
N PRO A 234 20.70 -2.57 14.04
CA PRO A 234 21.67 -1.59 14.57
C PRO A 234 21.19 -0.82 15.82
N TYR A 235 19.90 -0.79 16.11
CA TYR A 235 19.29 -0.06 17.24
C TYR A 235 19.26 -0.85 18.57
N GLU A 236 19.61 -2.14 18.58
CA GLU A 236 19.60 -2.94 19.81
C GLU A 236 20.80 -2.61 20.71
N VAL A 237 20.53 -2.31 21.99
CA VAL A 237 21.54 -2.01 23.01
C VAL A 237 21.83 -3.24 23.85
N PHE A 238 23.12 -3.54 24.04
CA PHE A 238 23.59 -4.68 24.80
C PHE A 238 24.45 -4.23 25.99
N LYS A 239 24.26 -4.86 27.15
CA LYS A 239 25.19 -4.76 28.29
C LYS A 239 26.27 -5.83 28.15
N VAL A 240 27.53 -5.44 28.31
CA VAL A 240 28.66 -6.38 28.37
C VAL A 240 28.71 -7.00 29.75
N LEU A 241 28.46 -8.31 29.85
CA LEU A 241 28.43 -9.03 31.12
C LEU A 241 29.82 -9.54 31.52
N ASP A 242 30.57 -10.07 30.57
CA ASP A 242 31.86 -10.73 30.82
C ASP A 242 32.81 -10.56 29.64
N ILE A 243 34.12 -10.53 29.93
CA ILE A 243 35.20 -10.43 28.95
C ILE A 243 36.32 -11.39 29.38
N LYS A 244 36.39 -12.54 28.72
CA LYS A 244 37.37 -13.60 29.02
C LYS A 244 38.52 -13.55 28.02
N LYS A 245 39.74 -13.87 28.48
CA LYS A 245 40.96 -13.86 27.66
C LYS A 245 41.63 -15.23 27.64
N ARG A 246 42.11 -15.67 26.47
CA ARG A 246 42.75 -16.99 26.29
C ARG A 246 44.02 -17.14 27.13
N SER A 247 44.70 -16.03 27.42
CA SER A 247 45.82 -15.95 28.37
C SER A 247 45.48 -16.30 29.83
N MET A 248 44.19 -16.28 30.20
CA MET A 248 43.69 -16.64 31.53
C MET A 248 42.89 -17.96 31.52
N GLN A 249 42.31 -18.32 30.37
CA GLN A 249 41.52 -19.54 30.15
C GLN A 249 41.92 -20.14 28.78
N PRO A 250 42.85 -21.09 28.71
CA PRO A 250 43.43 -21.57 27.44
C PRO A 250 42.41 -22.10 26.42
N ASP A 251 41.32 -22.70 26.88
CA ASP A 251 40.33 -23.39 26.04
C ASP A 251 39.29 -22.46 25.37
N LEU A 252 39.52 -21.14 25.35
CA LEU A 252 38.59 -20.20 24.75
C LEU A 252 38.60 -20.23 23.20
N PRO A 253 37.42 -20.15 22.55
CA PRO A 253 37.28 -20.23 21.09
C PRO A 253 37.91 -19.05 20.31
N CYS A 254 38.22 -17.95 21.02
CA CYS A 254 38.99 -16.82 20.52
C CYS A 254 39.97 -16.33 21.61
N GLU A 255 40.93 -15.49 21.23
CA GLU A 255 41.86 -14.81 22.14
C GLU A 255 41.12 -13.93 23.18
N VAL A 256 40.03 -13.29 22.76
CA VAL A 256 39.09 -12.59 23.65
C VAL A 256 37.65 -13.03 23.36
N VAL A 257 36.88 -13.33 24.41
CA VAL A 257 35.46 -13.70 24.32
C VAL A 257 34.62 -12.70 25.12
N TYR A 258 33.71 -12.01 24.45
CA TYR A 258 32.76 -11.07 25.02
C TYR A 258 31.40 -11.75 25.19
N LYS A 259 30.82 -11.70 26.39
CA LYS A 259 29.44 -12.11 26.62
C LYS A 259 28.57 -10.87 26.76
N VAL A 260 27.61 -10.69 25.84
CA VAL A 260 26.75 -9.52 25.80
C VAL A 260 25.28 -9.92 25.83
N LYS A 261 24.46 -9.14 26.55
CA LYS A 261 23.02 -9.40 26.69
C LYS A 261 22.22 -8.15 26.36
N SER A 262 21.16 -8.32 25.57
CA SER A 262 20.20 -7.26 25.25
C SER A 262 19.66 -6.62 26.53
N THR A 263 19.55 -5.31 26.50
CA THR A 263 18.86 -4.52 27.54
C THR A 263 17.34 -4.53 27.37
N GLU A 264 16.84 -5.07 26.25
CA GLU A 264 15.46 -4.95 25.76
C GLU A 264 15.00 -3.51 25.43
N LEU A 265 15.85 -2.49 25.65
CA LEU A 265 15.56 -1.09 25.39
C LEU A 265 16.30 -0.62 24.12
N PRO A 266 15.58 -0.34 23.01
CA PRO A 266 16.21 0.10 21.77
C PRO A 266 16.58 1.57 21.84
N VAL A 267 17.69 1.94 21.18
CA VAL A 267 18.06 3.34 20.96
C VAL A 267 18.05 3.61 19.46
N SER A 268 17.23 4.57 19.04
CA SER A 268 17.15 5.07 17.67
C SER A 268 17.17 6.59 17.66
N LYS A 269 18.20 7.17 17.05
CA LYS A 269 18.31 8.61 16.79
C LYS A 269 17.65 9.01 15.48
N LEU A 270 17.31 8.05 14.63
CA LEU A 270 16.71 8.26 13.31
C LEU A 270 15.24 7.85 13.19
N ASN A 271 14.59 7.27 14.19
CA ASN A 271 13.23 6.72 14.06
C ASN A 271 12.26 7.66 13.27
N CYS A 272 11.83 7.21 12.09
CA CYS A 272 10.92 7.92 11.20
C CYS A 272 11.40 9.28 10.65
N THR A 273 12.73 9.49 10.59
CA THR A 273 13.36 10.78 10.22
C THR A 273 13.06 11.26 8.80
N LEU A 274 12.79 10.34 7.86
CA LEU A 274 12.40 10.70 6.49
C LEU A 274 10.92 11.10 6.39
N VAL A 275 10.06 10.43 7.15
CA VAL A 275 8.60 10.60 7.11
C VAL A 275 8.16 11.86 7.87
N THR A 276 8.87 12.26 8.93
CA THR A 276 8.57 13.49 9.69
C THR A 276 8.73 14.77 8.85
N LYS A 277 9.53 14.76 7.78
CA LYS A 277 9.64 15.90 6.85
C LYS A 277 8.29 16.27 6.22
N TRP A 278 7.42 15.29 5.94
CA TRP A 278 6.07 15.54 5.43
C TRP A 278 5.17 16.19 6.49
N LYS A 279 5.28 15.81 7.77
CA LYS A 279 4.50 16.45 8.84
C LYS A 279 4.89 17.93 9.01
N ASN A 280 6.18 18.27 8.94
CA ASN A 280 6.62 19.65 9.15
C ASN A 280 6.38 20.53 7.91
N ALA A 281 6.60 20.02 6.69
CA ALA A 281 6.25 20.74 5.47
C ALA A 281 4.72 20.97 5.38
N MET A 282 3.91 19.94 5.67
CA MET A 282 2.46 20.10 5.79
C MET A 282 2.08 21.04 6.92
N MET A 283 2.69 21.00 8.10
CA MET A 283 2.34 21.94 9.18
C MET A 283 2.72 23.39 8.87
N VAL A 284 3.80 23.66 8.11
CA VAL A 284 4.09 25.02 7.65
C VAL A 284 3.07 25.47 6.60
N ILE A 285 2.69 24.59 5.66
CA ILE A 285 1.65 24.89 4.67
C ILE A 285 0.29 25.09 5.36
N PHE A 286 -0.12 24.20 6.27
CA PHE A 286 -1.33 24.33 7.06
C PHE A 286 -1.29 25.54 7.98
N ALA A 287 -0.17 25.88 8.61
CA ALA A 287 -0.06 27.08 9.43
C ALA A 287 -0.15 28.34 8.57
N ALA A 288 0.46 28.37 7.37
CA ALA A 288 0.35 29.48 6.43
C ALA A 288 -1.05 29.59 5.81
N VAL A 289 -1.70 28.47 5.50
CA VAL A 289 -3.10 28.40 5.03
C VAL A 289 -4.07 28.75 6.15
N LEU A 290 -3.80 28.37 7.40
CA LEU A 290 -4.59 28.76 8.57
C LEU A 290 -4.37 30.24 8.90
N LEU A 291 -3.16 30.78 8.78
CA LEU A 291 -2.90 32.22 8.89
C LEU A 291 -3.57 33.00 7.76
N ALA A 292 -3.47 32.53 6.52
CA ALA A 292 -4.16 33.14 5.38
C ALA A 292 -5.69 33.03 5.51
N TYR A 293 -6.20 31.92 6.04
CA TYR A 293 -7.63 31.71 6.31
C TYR A 293 -8.10 32.55 7.50
N VAL A 294 -7.32 32.69 8.57
CA VAL A 294 -7.63 33.55 9.72
C VAL A 294 -7.53 35.01 9.33
N VAL A 295 -6.50 35.43 8.57
CA VAL A 295 -6.40 36.79 8.01
C VAL A 295 -7.55 37.05 7.05
N SER A 296 -7.89 36.12 6.15
CA SER A 296 -9.05 36.22 5.26
C SER A 296 -10.37 36.25 6.03
N SER A 297 -10.52 35.45 7.08
CA SER A 297 -11.73 35.42 7.94
C SER A 297 -11.84 36.66 8.81
N VAL A 298 -10.73 37.24 9.28
CA VAL A 298 -10.70 38.52 10.00
C VAL A 298 -10.99 39.67 9.05
N ILE A 299 -10.45 39.65 7.83
CA ILE A 299 -10.82 40.59 6.76
C ILE A 299 -12.32 40.46 6.47
N ALA A 300 -12.84 39.25 6.24
CA ALA A 300 -14.27 38.97 6.00
C ALA A 300 -15.18 39.15 7.24
N MET A 301 -14.62 39.32 8.44
CA MET A 301 -15.35 39.79 9.63
C MET A 301 -15.38 41.32 9.70
N MET A 302 -14.39 42.01 9.14
CA MET A 302 -14.32 43.48 9.10
C MET A 302 -15.00 44.08 7.86
N THR A 303 -14.95 43.39 6.73
CA THR A 303 -15.82 43.61 5.57
C THR A 303 -16.98 42.62 5.67
N GLY A 304 -18.17 43.10 6.05
CA GLY A 304 -19.38 42.29 6.23
C GLY A 304 -19.96 41.70 4.94
N GLU A 305 -19.14 40.97 4.20
CA GLU A 305 -19.43 40.38 2.91
C GLU A 305 -20.22 39.09 3.13
N LYS A 306 -21.41 39.01 2.51
CA LYS A 306 -22.22 37.79 2.56
C LYS A 306 -21.44 36.69 1.85
N SER A 307 -20.97 35.68 2.59
CA SER A 307 -20.38 34.47 2.02
C SER A 307 -21.40 33.77 1.10
N GLU A 308 -21.25 34.00 -0.20
CA GLU A 308 -21.97 33.29 -1.25
C GLU A 308 -21.18 32.04 -1.66
N LEU A 309 -21.86 30.92 -1.85
CA LEU A 309 -21.27 29.70 -2.42
C LEU A 309 -21.31 29.77 -3.96
N PRO A 310 -20.27 29.30 -4.67
CA PRO A 310 -20.30 29.24 -6.13
C PRO A 310 -21.43 28.33 -6.62
N LEU A 311 -22.06 28.74 -7.72
CA LEU A 311 -22.86 27.87 -8.58
C LEU A 311 -22.12 27.74 -9.91
N ASP A 312 -21.41 26.62 -10.06
CA ASP A 312 -20.57 26.31 -11.21
C ASP A 312 -20.89 24.90 -11.75
N MET A 313 -20.04 24.38 -12.62
CA MET A 313 -20.19 23.04 -13.20
C MET A 313 -19.74 21.90 -12.28
N ALA A 314 -19.42 22.18 -11.01
CA ALA A 314 -18.93 21.22 -10.02
C ALA A 314 -17.81 20.32 -10.57
N GLU A 315 -16.71 20.93 -10.99
CA GLU A 315 -15.63 20.28 -11.75
C GLU A 315 -14.97 19.11 -11.00
N ASN A 316 -15.04 19.10 -9.66
CA ASN A 316 -14.50 18.08 -8.76
C ASN A 316 -15.53 17.03 -8.31
N SER A 317 -16.75 17.05 -8.85
CA SER A 317 -17.79 16.07 -8.50
C SER A 317 -17.36 14.65 -8.89
N VAL A 318 -17.63 13.70 -8.02
CA VAL A 318 -17.81 12.31 -8.43
C VAL A 318 -19.13 12.25 -9.20
N ASP A 319 -19.06 11.90 -10.48
CA ASP A 319 -20.19 12.01 -11.40
C ASP A 319 -20.36 10.77 -12.29
N ASP A 320 -19.78 9.63 -11.89
CA ASP A 320 -19.83 8.37 -12.64
C ASP A 320 -21.29 7.92 -12.85
N MET A 321 -21.69 7.81 -14.12
CA MET A 321 -23.04 7.41 -14.52
C MET A 321 -23.19 5.89 -14.69
N TYR A 322 -22.08 5.15 -14.76
CA TYR A 322 -22.01 3.73 -15.08
C TYR A 322 -22.64 3.31 -16.42
N ASP A 323 -22.89 4.27 -17.31
CA ASP A 323 -23.56 4.05 -18.60
C ASP A 323 -22.66 3.23 -19.53
N GLY A 324 -23.15 2.07 -19.95
CA GLY A 324 -22.40 1.06 -20.71
C GLY A 324 -21.48 0.14 -19.89
N CYS A 325 -21.46 0.23 -18.55
CA CYS A 325 -20.67 -0.66 -17.69
C CYS A 325 -21.34 -1.14 -16.40
N GLU A 326 -22.65 -0.91 -16.23
CA GLU A 326 -23.45 -1.27 -15.05
C GLU A 326 -23.15 -2.70 -14.53
N ASP A 327 -23.28 -3.73 -15.37
CA ASP A 327 -23.03 -5.14 -15.02
C ASP A 327 -21.62 -5.36 -14.44
N LYS A 328 -20.61 -4.78 -15.08
CA LYS A 328 -19.19 -4.93 -14.69
C LYS A 328 -18.83 -4.14 -13.44
N MET A 329 -19.58 -3.08 -13.14
CA MET A 329 -19.47 -2.37 -11.87
C MET A 329 -20.21 -3.13 -10.76
N LYS A 330 -21.36 -3.74 -11.07
CA LYS A 330 -22.12 -4.61 -10.15
C LYS A 330 -21.30 -5.79 -9.66
N GLU A 331 -20.55 -6.47 -10.54
CA GLU A 331 -19.56 -7.51 -10.16
C GLU A 331 -18.51 -7.02 -9.14
N LYS A 332 -18.16 -5.72 -9.18
CA LYS A 332 -17.18 -5.11 -8.26
C LYS A 332 -17.83 -4.55 -7.01
N ALA A 333 -19.11 -4.18 -7.07
CA ALA A 333 -19.84 -3.48 -6.02
C ALA A 333 -19.83 -4.26 -4.71
N THR A 334 -20.07 -5.58 -4.72
CA THR A 334 -20.00 -6.44 -3.51
C THR A 334 -18.65 -6.32 -2.80
N ARG A 335 -17.54 -6.41 -3.54
CA ARG A 335 -16.19 -6.28 -2.97
C ARG A 335 -15.88 -4.86 -2.51
N TYR A 336 -16.40 -3.83 -3.20
CA TYR A 336 -16.27 -2.46 -2.73
C TYR A 336 -17.05 -2.26 -1.42
N LEU A 337 -18.28 -2.77 -1.34
CA LEU A 337 -19.12 -2.70 -0.15
C LEU A 337 -18.48 -3.38 1.07
N GLU A 338 -17.91 -4.58 0.89
CA GLU A 338 -17.13 -5.23 1.95
C GLU A 338 -15.98 -4.36 2.45
N ASN A 339 -15.22 -3.74 1.55
CA ASN A 339 -14.14 -2.83 1.91
C ASN A 339 -14.65 -1.55 2.60
N GLU A 340 -15.79 -1.01 2.17
CA GLU A 340 -16.43 0.17 2.79
C GLU A 340 -16.90 -0.14 4.22
N LYS A 341 -17.56 -1.28 4.43
CA LYS A 341 -17.97 -1.80 5.75
C LYS A 341 -16.76 -2.12 6.65
N ASN A 342 -15.64 -2.59 6.10
CA ASN A 342 -14.44 -2.92 6.87
C ASN A 342 -13.60 -1.68 7.25
N ASN A 343 -13.52 -0.68 6.38
CA ASN A 343 -12.69 0.51 6.60
C ASN A 343 -13.39 1.61 7.41
N ASN A 344 -14.72 1.62 7.46
CA ASN A 344 -15.48 2.63 8.19
C ASN A 344 -16.59 1.98 9.05
N ILE A 345 -16.34 1.88 10.35
CA ILE A 345 -17.30 1.32 11.32
C ILE A 345 -18.62 2.08 11.37
N PHE A 346 -18.60 3.39 11.10
CA PHE A 346 -19.81 4.21 11.07
C PHE A 346 -20.62 3.95 9.79
N PHE A 347 -19.97 3.86 8.63
CA PHE A 347 -20.61 3.39 7.39
C PHE A 347 -21.27 2.03 7.61
N LYS A 348 -20.55 1.08 8.20
CA LYS A 348 -21.06 -0.26 8.49
C LYS A 348 -22.31 -0.22 9.38
N ASP A 349 -22.31 0.55 10.46
CA ASP A 349 -23.46 0.65 11.36
C ASP A 349 -24.70 1.28 10.69
N VAL A 350 -24.54 2.25 9.79
CA VAL A 350 -25.66 2.81 9.01
C VAL A 350 -26.14 1.82 7.94
N TRP A 351 -25.21 1.17 7.23
CA TRP A 351 -25.53 0.19 6.19
C TRP A 351 -26.21 -1.06 6.76
N ASP A 352 -25.65 -1.69 7.80
CA ASP A 352 -26.25 -2.85 8.48
C ASP A 352 -27.66 -2.53 9.04
N SER A 353 -27.87 -1.29 9.51
CA SER A 353 -29.19 -0.83 9.96
C SER A 353 -30.18 -0.64 8.81
N SER A 354 -29.68 -0.29 7.62
CA SER A 354 -30.48 -0.11 6.40
C SER A 354 -30.82 -1.46 5.77
N GLU A 355 -29.88 -2.41 5.73
CA GLU A 355 -30.13 -3.83 5.42
C GLU A 355 -31.23 -4.40 6.32
N LYS A 356 -31.14 -4.14 7.64
CA LYS A 356 -32.16 -4.54 8.62
C LYS A 356 -33.51 -3.88 8.36
N TYR A 357 -33.54 -2.60 7.95
CA TYR A 357 -34.79 -1.93 7.61
C TYR A 357 -35.47 -2.57 6.39
N VAL A 358 -34.69 -2.82 5.32
CA VAL A 358 -35.17 -3.51 4.11
C VAL A 358 -35.75 -4.89 4.44
N LEU A 359 -35.02 -5.69 5.21
CA LEU A 359 -35.42 -7.06 5.54
C LEU A 359 -36.73 -7.18 6.35
N TYR A 360 -37.04 -6.20 7.21
CA TYR A 360 -38.14 -6.33 8.19
C TYR A 360 -39.31 -5.34 8.00
N LYS A 361 -39.18 -4.31 7.15
CA LYS A 361 -40.16 -3.21 7.07
C LYS A 361 -40.60 -2.81 5.66
N VAL A 362 -40.03 -3.42 4.61
CA VAL A 362 -40.36 -3.05 3.23
C VAL A 362 -41.45 -3.97 2.69
N ASP A 363 -42.49 -3.36 2.12
CA ASP A 363 -43.58 -4.04 1.40
C ASP A 363 -43.02 -4.75 0.16
N GLU A 364 -43.37 -6.02 -0.08
CA GLU A 364 -42.92 -6.81 -1.24
C GLU A 364 -43.19 -6.13 -2.59
N ARG A 365 -44.17 -5.22 -2.67
CA ARG A 365 -44.43 -4.44 -3.88
C ARG A 365 -43.35 -3.41 -4.18
N LYS A 366 -42.57 -2.99 -3.18
CA LYS A 366 -41.40 -2.09 -3.34
C LYS A 366 -40.15 -2.85 -3.79
N THR A 367 -40.04 -4.15 -3.49
CA THR A 367 -38.90 -5.00 -3.87
C THR A 367 -38.95 -5.52 -5.31
N ASN A 368 -40.06 -5.32 -6.02
CA ASN A 368 -40.23 -5.80 -7.40
C ASN A 368 -39.60 -4.87 -8.46
N LEU A 369 -39.26 -3.62 -8.10
CA LEU A 369 -38.68 -2.64 -9.04
C LEU A 369 -37.19 -2.35 -8.77
N LEU A 370 -36.78 -2.34 -7.50
CA LEU A 370 -35.39 -2.05 -7.11
C LEU A 370 -34.73 -3.27 -6.48
N GLU A 371 -33.45 -3.46 -6.78
CA GLU A 371 -32.64 -4.50 -6.16
C GLU A 371 -32.44 -4.21 -4.66
N ASN A 372 -32.18 -5.26 -3.86
CA ASN A 372 -32.00 -5.09 -2.41
C ASN A 372 -30.92 -4.06 -2.06
N ASP A 373 -29.76 -4.08 -2.72
CA ASP A 373 -28.68 -3.12 -2.43
C ASP A 373 -29.03 -1.68 -2.88
N GLN A 374 -29.88 -1.53 -3.90
CA GLN A 374 -30.42 -0.23 -4.32
C GLN A 374 -31.39 0.34 -3.27
N LEU A 375 -32.28 -0.51 -2.73
CA LEU A 375 -33.15 -0.15 -1.61
C LEU A 375 -32.34 0.22 -0.37
N VAL A 376 -31.36 -0.61 0.01
CA VAL A 376 -30.48 -0.35 1.16
C VAL A 376 -29.72 0.96 0.99
N ALA A 377 -29.26 1.29 -0.22
CA ALA A 377 -28.59 2.56 -0.50
C ALA A 377 -29.51 3.77 -0.35
N LEU A 378 -30.76 3.70 -0.81
CA LEU A 378 -31.77 4.75 -0.60
C LEU A 378 -32.12 4.94 0.89
N TYR A 379 -32.30 3.85 1.64
CA TYR A 379 -32.55 3.93 3.08
C TYR A 379 -31.31 4.42 3.86
N TYR A 380 -30.09 4.02 3.46
CA TYR A 380 -28.84 4.55 4.02
C TYR A 380 -28.81 6.08 3.91
N TYR A 381 -29.07 6.58 2.69
CA TYR A 381 -29.04 8.00 2.36
C TYR A 381 -30.13 8.78 3.12
N THR A 382 -31.37 8.29 3.13
CA THR A 382 -32.50 8.98 3.76
C THR A 382 -32.58 8.81 5.27
N SER A 383 -31.82 7.89 5.87
CA SER A 383 -31.90 7.57 7.30
C SER A 383 -31.66 8.72 8.27
N GLY A 384 -30.94 9.76 7.83
CA GLY A 384 -30.39 10.80 8.72
C GLY A 384 -29.37 10.30 9.76
N LYS A 385 -29.16 8.97 9.87
CA LYS A 385 -28.39 8.35 10.94
C LYS A 385 -26.95 8.84 10.89
N GLY A 386 -26.53 9.51 11.96
CA GLY A 386 -25.21 10.11 12.15
C GLY A 386 -24.67 10.91 10.95
N ASN A 387 -25.55 11.61 10.22
CA ASN A 387 -25.16 12.48 9.09
C ASN A 387 -24.55 11.74 7.88
N ALA A 388 -24.89 10.46 7.65
CA ALA A 388 -24.31 9.64 6.60
C ALA A 388 -24.41 10.26 5.17
N TYR A 389 -25.55 10.88 4.84
CA TYR A 389 -25.76 11.58 3.57
C TYR A 389 -24.92 12.87 3.43
N LEU A 390 -24.54 13.50 4.54
CA LEU A 390 -23.68 14.69 4.52
C LEU A 390 -22.23 14.30 4.23
N ASP A 391 -21.70 13.26 4.87
CA ASP A 391 -20.33 12.78 4.59
C ASP A 391 -20.22 12.25 3.16
N LEU A 392 -21.18 11.43 2.70
CA LEU A 392 -21.23 11.00 1.29
C LEU A 392 -21.19 12.22 0.36
N ASN A 393 -22.11 13.18 0.52
CA ASN A 393 -22.20 14.31 -0.39
C ASN A 393 -21.02 15.30 -0.27
N ASP A 394 -20.30 15.33 0.85
CA ASP A 394 -19.02 16.03 0.96
C ASP A 394 -17.95 15.36 0.08
N LYS A 395 -17.82 14.02 0.15
CA LYS A 395 -16.90 13.27 -0.71
C LYS A 395 -17.29 13.35 -2.19
N VAL A 396 -18.59 13.24 -2.51
CA VAL A 396 -19.07 13.38 -3.91
C VAL A 396 -18.69 14.76 -4.47
N ARG A 397 -18.83 15.87 -3.72
CA ARG A 397 -18.46 17.21 -4.22
C ARG A 397 -16.96 17.42 -4.45
N THR A 398 -16.10 16.68 -3.74
CA THR A 398 -14.68 17.04 -3.58
C THR A 398 -13.70 16.01 -4.12
N GLN A 399 -14.09 14.74 -4.22
CA GLN A 399 -13.16 13.63 -4.49
C GLN A 399 -13.23 13.07 -5.92
N GLY A 400 -13.85 13.75 -6.88
CA GLY A 400 -13.78 13.40 -8.30
C GLY A 400 -12.34 13.21 -8.81
N PRO A 401 -11.39 14.12 -8.52
CA PRO A 401 -9.97 13.95 -8.87
C PRO A 401 -9.28 12.77 -8.15
N GLU A 402 -9.88 12.26 -7.07
CA GLU A 402 -9.32 11.17 -6.25
C GLU A 402 -10.16 9.87 -6.38
N TYR A 403 -11.07 9.79 -7.35
CA TYR A 403 -12.07 8.72 -7.48
C TYR A 403 -11.43 7.33 -7.51
N GLU A 404 -10.40 7.15 -8.34
CA GLU A 404 -9.67 5.87 -8.47
C GLU A 404 -8.84 5.48 -7.26
N THR A 405 -8.50 6.40 -6.34
CA THR A 405 -7.49 6.16 -5.29
C THR A 405 -8.00 6.28 -3.86
N LYS A 406 -8.89 7.24 -3.56
CA LYS A 406 -9.32 7.57 -2.19
C LYS A 406 -10.84 7.62 -1.98
N PHE A 407 -11.63 7.75 -3.05
CA PHE A 407 -13.09 7.76 -2.90
C PHE A 407 -13.58 6.42 -2.35
N GLY A 408 -14.01 6.44 -1.09
CA GLY A 408 -14.37 5.28 -0.28
C GLY A 408 -15.87 5.05 -0.14
N TYR A 409 -16.64 5.36 -1.20
CA TYR A 409 -18.10 5.25 -1.26
C TYR A 409 -18.55 4.71 -2.64
N ARG A 410 -17.77 3.80 -3.24
CA ARG A 410 -17.95 3.31 -4.61
C ARG A 410 -19.19 2.44 -4.74
N ALA A 411 -19.43 1.53 -3.79
CA ALA A 411 -20.62 0.69 -3.79
C ALA A 411 -21.86 1.54 -3.49
N LEU A 412 -21.84 2.37 -2.43
CA LEU A 412 -22.97 3.25 -2.12
C LEU A 412 -23.31 4.20 -3.28
N HIS A 413 -22.32 4.83 -3.92
CA HIS A 413 -22.52 5.71 -5.08
C HIS A 413 -23.11 4.93 -6.27
N PHE A 414 -22.59 3.74 -6.56
CA PHE A 414 -23.13 2.87 -7.62
C PHE A 414 -24.59 2.49 -7.38
N HIS A 415 -24.94 2.03 -6.17
CA HIS A 415 -26.30 1.62 -5.85
C HIS A 415 -27.27 2.81 -5.80
N LEU A 416 -26.85 3.99 -5.33
CA LEU A 416 -27.67 5.22 -5.42
C LEU A 416 -27.91 5.67 -6.86
N THR A 417 -26.85 5.74 -7.68
CA THR A 417 -26.97 6.15 -9.08
C THR A 417 -27.88 5.21 -9.86
N THR A 418 -27.67 3.89 -9.75
CA THR A 418 -28.51 2.91 -10.45
C THR A 418 -29.94 2.87 -9.92
N ALA A 419 -30.17 3.06 -8.61
CA ALA A 419 -31.53 3.19 -8.07
C ALA A 419 -32.29 4.37 -8.69
N ILE A 420 -31.66 5.55 -8.78
CA ILE A 420 -32.24 6.74 -9.41
C ILE A 420 -32.56 6.44 -10.89
N GLN A 421 -31.63 5.82 -11.63
CA GLN A 421 -31.81 5.47 -13.04
C GLN A 421 -32.96 4.46 -13.25
N THR A 422 -33.11 3.46 -12.39
CA THR A 422 -34.23 2.49 -12.47
C THR A 422 -35.58 3.17 -12.22
N LEU A 423 -35.69 4.01 -11.19
CA LEU A 423 -36.92 4.76 -10.91
C LEU A 423 -37.23 5.82 -11.99
N GLN A 424 -36.21 6.39 -12.61
CA GLN A 424 -36.37 7.29 -13.77
C GLN A 424 -36.95 6.53 -14.98
N LYS A 425 -36.43 5.32 -15.27
CA LYS A 425 -36.92 4.46 -16.37
C LYS A 425 -38.37 4.05 -16.15
N ASP A 426 -38.74 3.68 -14.93
CA ASP A 426 -40.13 3.35 -14.54
C ASP A 426 -41.08 4.53 -14.79
N ARG A 427 -40.74 5.73 -14.30
CA ARG A 427 -41.52 6.96 -14.54
C ARG A 427 -41.69 7.32 -16.01
N ALA A 428 -40.68 7.06 -16.85
CA ALA A 428 -40.72 7.40 -18.27
C ALA A 428 -41.85 6.67 -19.03
N ILE A 429 -42.30 5.52 -18.51
CA ILE A 429 -43.43 4.74 -19.05
C ILE A 429 -44.77 5.52 -18.88
N ASP A 430 -44.90 6.33 -17.83
CA ASP A 430 -46.08 7.16 -17.53
C ASP A 430 -46.12 8.52 -18.27
N HIS A 431 -45.34 8.70 -19.34
CA HIS A 431 -45.23 9.94 -20.13
C HIS A 431 -44.82 11.20 -19.33
N LYS A 432 -44.19 11.04 -18.15
CA LYS A 432 -43.67 12.16 -17.33
C LYS A 432 -42.14 12.18 -17.35
N GLU A 433 -41.57 12.78 -18.40
CA GLU A 433 -40.12 12.83 -18.60
C GLU A 433 -39.37 13.53 -17.44
N CYS A 434 -39.96 14.57 -16.83
CA CYS A 434 -39.30 15.38 -15.80
C CYS A 434 -40.24 15.66 -14.60
N ILE A 435 -39.66 15.89 -13.42
CA ILE A 435 -40.33 16.27 -12.17
C ILE A 435 -39.83 17.64 -11.71
N THR A 436 -40.72 18.46 -11.15
CA THR A 436 -40.33 19.69 -10.43
C THR A 436 -40.14 19.38 -8.95
N GLY A 437 -38.92 19.58 -8.44
CA GLY A 437 -38.58 19.51 -7.02
C GLY A 437 -38.22 20.89 -6.45
N TYR A 438 -38.55 21.11 -5.19
CA TYR A 438 -38.29 22.35 -4.47
C TYR A 438 -37.31 22.12 -3.32
N ARG A 439 -36.29 22.97 -3.18
CA ARG A 439 -35.24 22.85 -2.15
C ARG A 439 -34.97 24.16 -1.44
N ARG A 440 -34.83 24.13 -0.11
CA ARG A 440 -34.37 25.27 0.71
C ARG A 440 -32.93 25.08 1.19
N VAL A 441 -32.18 26.17 1.31
CA VAL A 441 -30.81 26.18 1.86
C VAL A 441 -30.56 27.45 2.69
N GLY A 442 -30.03 27.28 3.90
CA GLY A 442 -29.62 28.36 4.82
C GLY A 442 -28.33 29.10 4.46
N ARG A 443 -27.93 29.11 3.19
CA ARG A 443 -26.73 29.76 2.63
C ARG A 443 -27.09 30.54 1.37
N TYR A 444 -26.34 31.59 1.05
CA TYR A 444 -26.44 32.27 -0.24
C TYR A 444 -25.59 31.54 -1.28
N PHE A 445 -25.91 31.79 -2.55
CA PHE A 445 -25.20 31.29 -3.71
C PHE A 445 -24.94 32.45 -4.68
N SER A 446 -23.97 32.28 -5.59
CA SER A 446 -23.66 33.28 -6.62
C SER A 446 -24.90 33.70 -7.40
N GLN A 447 -25.16 35.00 -7.46
CA GLN A 447 -26.38 35.57 -8.05
C GLN A 447 -26.18 36.08 -9.49
N ASP A 448 -24.96 36.04 -10.02
CA ASP A 448 -24.57 36.45 -11.38
C ASP A 448 -24.66 35.30 -12.41
N VAL A 449 -25.36 34.21 -12.05
CA VAL A 449 -25.38 32.95 -12.81
C VAL A 449 -26.60 32.76 -13.71
N GLN A 450 -27.47 33.77 -13.85
CA GLN A 450 -28.62 33.67 -14.75
C GLN A 450 -28.16 33.41 -16.19
N ASN A 451 -28.86 32.49 -16.87
CA ASN A 451 -28.55 31.90 -18.17
C ASN A 451 -27.29 31.02 -18.26
N LYS A 452 -26.52 30.83 -17.17
CA LYS A 452 -25.38 29.88 -17.14
C LYS A 452 -25.86 28.43 -16.89
N GLU A 453 -25.06 27.46 -17.32
CA GLU A 453 -25.19 26.05 -16.88
C GLU A 453 -24.48 25.86 -15.53
N ILE A 454 -25.06 25.00 -14.68
CA ILE A 454 -24.56 24.63 -13.36
C ILE A 454 -24.77 23.12 -13.09
N ARG A 455 -24.04 22.55 -12.13
CA ARG A 455 -24.35 21.25 -11.51
C ARG A 455 -24.37 21.39 -9.99
N PHE A 456 -25.20 20.60 -9.31
CA PHE A 456 -25.19 20.57 -7.84
C PHE A 456 -23.99 19.79 -7.24
N GLY A 457 -23.31 18.97 -8.06
CA GLY A 457 -22.09 18.24 -7.69
C GLY A 457 -22.26 17.20 -6.57
N ALA A 458 -23.49 16.76 -6.32
CA ALA A 458 -23.86 15.89 -5.23
C ALA A 458 -25.22 15.25 -5.51
N PHE A 459 -25.53 14.15 -4.82
CA PHE A 459 -26.91 13.71 -4.69
C PHE A 459 -27.69 14.82 -3.99
N THR A 460 -28.75 15.30 -4.63
CA THR A 460 -29.45 16.52 -4.23
C THR A 460 -30.93 16.24 -4.00
N SER A 461 -31.32 16.20 -2.73
CA SER A 461 -32.71 16.06 -2.30
C SER A 461 -33.51 17.33 -2.57
N ALA A 462 -34.70 17.19 -3.14
CA ALA A 462 -35.72 18.22 -3.25
C ALA A 462 -37.08 17.62 -2.85
N SER A 463 -38.15 18.42 -2.75
CA SER A 463 -39.50 17.91 -2.46
C SER A 463 -40.50 18.30 -3.54
N THR A 464 -41.43 17.42 -3.92
CA THR A 464 -42.54 17.78 -4.83
C THR A 464 -43.64 18.59 -4.12
N GLU A 465 -43.70 18.57 -2.79
CA GLU A 465 -44.70 19.30 -1.97
C GLU A 465 -44.33 20.78 -1.72
N GLY A 466 -43.31 21.30 -2.41
CA GLY A 466 -42.91 22.69 -2.31
C GLY A 466 -41.82 22.95 -1.27
N TYR A 467 -41.70 24.21 -0.86
CA TYR A 467 -40.59 24.66 -0.02
C TYR A 467 -40.85 24.38 1.47
N LEU A 468 -40.40 23.21 1.94
CA LEU A 468 -40.47 22.67 3.33
C LEU A 468 -40.07 23.65 4.46
N ASN A 469 -40.17 23.24 5.73
CA ASN A 469 -40.07 24.12 6.91
C ASN A 469 -38.81 25.04 6.92
N LYS A 470 -39.04 26.36 6.86
CA LYS A 470 -38.02 27.42 6.96
C LYS A 470 -37.14 27.29 8.21
N ASN A 471 -37.70 26.90 9.35
CA ASN A 471 -36.98 26.84 10.62
C ASN A 471 -35.95 25.70 10.64
N THR A 472 -36.15 24.65 9.83
CA THR A 472 -35.24 23.51 9.70
C THR A 472 -34.16 23.75 8.64
N PHE A 473 -34.56 24.25 7.47
CA PHE A 473 -33.68 24.31 6.29
C PHE A 473 -33.15 25.72 5.95
N GLY A 474 -33.66 26.77 6.62
CA GLY A 474 -33.35 28.17 6.37
C GLY A 474 -34.12 28.80 5.20
N ASP A 475 -33.97 30.11 5.02
CA ASP A 475 -34.65 30.88 3.96
C ASP A 475 -33.75 31.83 3.16
N LYS A 476 -32.43 31.57 3.10
CA LYS A 476 -31.52 32.40 2.30
C LYS A 476 -31.63 32.12 0.81
N SER A 477 -31.61 30.84 0.41
CA SER A 477 -31.74 30.44 -0.99
C SER A 477 -32.72 29.28 -1.17
N CYS A 478 -33.59 29.43 -2.16
CA CYS A 478 -34.60 28.46 -2.58
C CYS A 478 -34.33 28.07 -4.03
N PHE A 479 -34.50 26.80 -4.38
CA PHE A 479 -34.41 26.31 -5.75
C PHE A 479 -35.73 25.67 -6.16
N GLU A 480 -36.28 26.10 -7.30
CA GLU A 480 -37.28 25.37 -8.09
C GLU A 480 -36.53 24.65 -9.20
N ILE A 481 -36.52 23.32 -9.16
CA ILE A 481 -35.65 22.46 -9.96
C ILE A 481 -36.52 21.57 -10.85
N LEU A 482 -36.57 21.86 -12.14
CA LEU A 482 -37.13 20.92 -13.12
C LEU A 482 -36.03 19.91 -13.49
N THR A 483 -36.08 18.73 -12.89
CA THR A 483 -35.12 17.63 -13.08
C THR A 483 -35.73 16.54 -13.96
N CYS A 484 -34.96 16.06 -14.93
CA CYS A 484 -35.34 14.97 -15.82
C CYS A 484 -34.61 13.67 -15.45
N MET A 485 -33.47 13.76 -14.75
CA MET A 485 -32.64 12.61 -14.32
C MET A 485 -32.79 12.23 -12.85
N GLY A 486 -33.38 13.10 -12.04
CA GLY A 486 -33.78 12.78 -10.67
C GLY A 486 -34.99 11.87 -10.61
N ALA A 487 -35.12 11.13 -9.51
CA ALA A 487 -36.19 10.18 -9.25
C ALA A 487 -37.03 10.59 -8.05
N ASP A 488 -38.33 10.30 -8.08
CA ASP A 488 -39.19 10.35 -6.89
C ASP A 488 -38.85 9.14 -6.02
N ILE A 489 -38.31 9.39 -4.82
CA ILE A 489 -37.92 8.37 -3.86
C ILE A 489 -38.83 8.36 -2.62
N SER A 490 -39.99 9.02 -2.67
CA SER A 490 -40.94 9.10 -1.56
C SER A 490 -41.37 7.72 -1.03
N ARG A 491 -41.50 6.73 -1.92
CA ARG A 491 -41.82 5.34 -1.57
C ARG A 491 -40.64 4.57 -0.97
N TYR A 492 -39.43 5.11 -1.02
CA TYR A 492 -38.17 4.44 -0.71
C TYR A 492 -37.30 5.20 0.32
N SER A 493 -37.83 6.26 0.92
CA SER A 493 -37.23 6.99 2.04
C SER A 493 -37.60 6.36 3.39
N ILE A 494 -36.75 6.50 4.41
CA ILE A 494 -37.09 6.13 5.80
C ILE A 494 -38.26 6.96 6.34
N TYR A 495 -38.44 8.17 5.82
CA TYR A 495 -39.54 9.08 6.17
C TYR A 495 -40.55 9.12 5.01
N GLU A 496 -41.84 9.26 5.32
CA GLU A 496 -42.89 9.49 4.31
C GLU A 496 -42.84 10.96 3.83
N GLU A 497 -41.72 11.32 3.21
CA GLU A 497 -41.47 12.63 2.62
C GLU A 497 -41.59 12.54 1.10
N ALA A 498 -42.14 13.57 0.45
CA ALA A 498 -42.28 13.65 -0.99
C ALA A 498 -40.95 13.97 -1.69
N GLU A 499 -39.90 13.22 -1.39
CA GLU A 499 -38.50 13.48 -1.76
C GLU A 499 -38.18 13.09 -3.21
N VAL A 500 -37.54 14.00 -3.94
CA VAL A 500 -36.93 13.78 -5.25
C VAL A 500 -35.42 13.78 -5.07
N LEU A 501 -34.75 12.69 -5.46
CA LEU A 501 -33.30 12.58 -5.40
C LEU A 501 -32.69 12.80 -6.79
N ILE A 502 -31.87 13.84 -6.90
CA ILE A 502 -31.23 14.29 -8.14
C ILE A 502 -29.77 13.81 -8.18
N PRO A 503 -29.28 13.20 -9.28
CA PRO A 503 -27.92 12.69 -9.38
C PRO A 503 -26.87 13.79 -9.64
N PRO A 504 -25.59 13.57 -9.28
CA PRO A 504 -24.53 14.59 -9.40
C PRO A 504 -24.16 15.00 -10.84
N TYR A 505 -24.50 14.16 -11.83
CA TYR A 505 -24.16 14.35 -13.24
C TYR A 505 -25.17 15.19 -14.05
N GLU A 506 -26.32 15.55 -13.49
CA GLU A 506 -27.34 16.34 -14.19
C GLU A 506 -26.92 17.82 -14.26
N VAL A 507 -27.01 18.40 -15.46
CA VAL A 507 -26.72 19.80 -15.76
C VAL A 507 -28.02 20.59 -15.83
N PHE A 508 -28.03 21.77 -15.20
CA PHE A 508 -29.18 22.66 -15.17
C PHE A 508 -28.81 24.04 -15.71
N LYS A 509 -29.68 24.64 -16.53
CA LYS A 509 -29.61 26.06 -16.87
C LYS A 509 -30.39 26.88 -15.86
N VAL A 510 -29.77 27.92 -15.30
CA VAL A 510 -30.45 28.89 -14.43
C VAL A 510 -31.31 29.81 -15.29
N VAL A 511 -32.63 29.61 -15.31
CA VAL A 511 -33.54 30.38 -16.17
C VAL A 511 -33.96 31.70 -15.50
N GLU A 512 -34.09 31.73 -14.18
CA GLU A 512 -34.59 32.89 -13.44
C GLU A 512 -33.95 32.99 -12.05
N ILE A 513 -33.68 34.22 -11.59
CA ILE A 513 -33.25 34.50 -10.21
C ILE A 513 -34.11 35.65 -9.67
N LYS A 514 -34.97 35.36 -8.69
CA LYS A 514 -35.81 36.35 -8.00
C LYS A 514 -35.20 36.70 -6.65
N LYS A 515 -35.25 37.98 -6.26
CA LYS A 515 -34.72 38.48 -4.98
C LYS A 515 -35.82 39.15 -4.17
N ARG A 516 -35.85 38.92 -2.85
CA ARG A 516 -36.92 39.42 -1.96
C ARG A 516 -36.94 40.96 -1.87
N THR A 517 -35.83 41.61 -2.21
CA THR A 517 -35.74 43.06 -2.40
C THR A 517 -36.59 43.61 -3.54
N MET A 518 -36.97 42.77 -4.51
CA MET A 518 -37.81 43.12 -5.67
C MET A 518 -39.20 42.47 -5.62
N HIS A 519 -39.38 41.41 -4.82
CA HIS A 519 -40.63 40.67 -4.67
C HIS A 519 -40.83 40.28 -3.20
N THR A 520 -41.78 40.89 -2.49
CA THR A 520 -41.94 40.72 -1.04
C THR A 520 -42.26 39.28 -0.64
N ASP A 521 -42.98 38.55 -1.48
CA ASP A 521 -43.67 37.31 -1.12
C ASP A 521 -42.86 36.04 -1.45
N LEU A 522 -41.55 36.18 -1.65
CA LEU A 522 -40.70 35.03 -1.99
C LEU A 522 -40.45 34.09 -0.80
N PRO A 523 -40.47 32.75 -1.02
CA PRO A 523 -40.22 31.77 0.03
C PRO A 523 -38.83 31.89 0.66
N CYS A 524 -37.82 32.33 -0.10
CA CYS A 524 -36.48 32.66 0.39
C CYS A 524 -36.08 34.10 0.01
N GLU A 525 -34.98 34.62 0.58
CA GLU A 525 -34.38 35.88 0.16
C GLU A 525 -33.96 35.89 -1.31
N VAL A 526 -33.47 34.75 -1.82
CA VAL A 526 -33.19 34.52 -3.25
C VAL A 526 -33.86 33.21 -3.68
N VAL A 527 -34.54 33.22 -4.83
CA VAL A 527 -35.15 32.05 -5.45
C VAL A 527 -34.55 31.85 -6.83
N TYR A 528 -33.95 30.68 -7.07
CA TYR A 528 -33.42 30.26 -8.35
C TYR A 528 -34.42 29.30 -9.00
N LYS A 529 -34.76 29.52 -10.27
CA LYS A 529 -35.43 28.52 -11.10
C LYS A 529 -34.41 27.93 -12.06
N VAL A 530 -34.28 26.61 -12.05
CA VAL A 530 -33.29 25.88 -12.85
C VAL A 530 -33.95 24.73 -13.60
N ASN A 531 -33.63 24.61 -14.88
CA ASN A 531 -34.19 23.57 -15.76
C ASN A 531 -33.07 22.63 -16.22
N SER A 532 -33.30 21.32 -16.15
CA SER A 532 -32.42 20.30 -16.72
C SER A 532 -32.15 20.57 -18.19
N THR A 533 -30.90 20.37 -18.63
CA THR A 533 -30.48 20.50 -20.04
C THR A 533 -29.91 19.20 -20.60
N ARG A 534 -29.03 18.52 -19.84
CA ARG A 534 -28.29 17.32 -20.26
C ARG A 534 -27.61 16.64 -19.09
N SER A 535 -27.04 15.46 -19.32
CA SER A 535 -26.04 14.83 -18.46
C SER A 535 -24.63 15.24 -18.88
N VAL A 536 -23.73 15.32 -17.89
CA VAL A 536 -22.28 15.31 -18.09
C VAL A 536 -21.65 14.44 -17.01
N SER A 537 -20.81 13.49 -17.42
CA SER A 537 -19.98 12.69 -16.53
C SER A 537 -18.54 12.69 -17.03
N LYS A 538 -17.59 13.04 -16.17
CA LYS A 538 -16.16 12.90 -16.43
C LYS A 538 -15.65 11.51 -16.06
N LEU A 539 -16.33 10.85 -15.13
CA LEU A 539 -15.90 9.60 -14.53
C LEU A 539 -16.66 8.39 -15.06
N ASN A 540 -17.53 8.53 -16.06
CA ASN A 540 -18.35 7.45 -16.58
C ASN A 540 -17.52 6.20 -16.87
N CYS A 541 -17.76 5.14 -16.11
CA CYS A 541 -17.05 3.87 -16.20
C CYS A 541 -15.53 3.93 -15.94
N ALA A 542 -15.01 4.95 -15.25
CA ALA A 542 -13.57 5.09 -14.97
C ALA A 542 -13.01 3.88 -14.21
N LEU A 543 -13.77 3.29 -13.28
CA LEU A 543 -13.38 2.08 -12.55
C LEU A 543 -13.39 0.80 -13.40
N GLN A 544 -13.77 0.87 -14.69
CA GLN A 544 -13.75 -0.26 -15.62
C GLN A 544 -12.44 -0.41 -16.38
N LEU A 545 -11.70 0.68 -16.61
CA LEU A 545 -10.50 0.71 -17.46
C LEU A 545 -9.28 -0.01 -16.86
N GLN A 546 -9.28 -0.32 -15.56
CA GLN A 546 -8.16 -0.98 -14.86
C GLN A 546 -7.85 -2.44 -15.27
N LEU A 547 -8.56 -3.03 -16.26
CA LEU A 547 -8.30 -4.41 -16.70
C LEU A 547 -7.49 -4.56 -18.00
N VAL A 548 -7.17 -3.47 -18.73
CA VAL A 548 -6.57 -3.56 -20.08
C VAL A 548 -5.03 -3.37 -20.08
N LEU A 549 -4.44 -2.77 -19.05
CA LEU A 549 -2.99 -2.46 -18.98
C LEU A 549 -2.13 -3.52 -18.26
N VAL A 550 -2.62 -4.77 -18.14
CA VAL A 550 -1.86 -5.88 -17.50
C VAL A 550 -1.46 -6.98 -18.50
N PHE A 551 -1.90 -6.90 -19.76
CA PHE A 551 -1.69 -7.97 -20.76
C PHE A 551 -1.01 -7.55 -22.08
N SER A 552 -0.39 -6.37 -22.19
CA SER A 552 0.31 -5.93 -23.41
C SER A 552 1.86 -5.95 -23.34
N GLU A 553 2.47 -6.41 -22.24
CA GLU A 553 3.95 -6.54 -22.11
C GLU A 553 4.43 -7.99 -21.95
N GLN A 554 3.61 -9.00 -22.28
CA GLN A 554 3.98 -10.43 -22.18
C GLN A 554 3.79 -11.26 -23.47
N SER A 555 3.70 -10.62 -24.63
CA SER A 555 3.59 -11.32 -25.92
C SER A 555 4.57 -10.80 -26.99
N LEU A 556 5.86 -10.81 -26.67
CA LEU A 556 6.95 -10.72 -27.66
C LEU A 556 8.26 -11.25 -27.04
N GLU A 557 8.34 -12.57 -26.86
CA GLU A 557 9.56 -13.41 -26.91
C GLU A 557 9.25 -14.86 -26.51
N SER A 558 8.36 -15.53 -27.25
CA SER A 558 8.38 -16.99 -27.35
C SER A 558 9.16 -17.37 -28.60
N GLN A 559 10.46 -17.60 -28.45
CA GLN A 559 11.28 -18.17 -29.52
C GLN A 559 10.75 -19.56 -29.88
N VAL A 560 10.19 -19.69 -31.08
CA VAL A 560 9.99 -20.99 -31.72
C VAL A 560 11.31 -21.34 -32.41
N PHE A 561 11.97 -22.39 -31.94
CA PHE A 561 13.00 -23.06 -32.72
C PHE A 561 12.35 -23.63 -33.97
N ASN A 562 12.79 -23.18 -35.14
CA ASN A 562 12.78 -23.97 -36.37
C ASN A 562 14.20 -23.92 -36.93
N ASP A 563 14.78 -25.08 -37.20
CA ASP A 563 15.98 -25.20 -38.00
C ASP A 563 15.62 -24.80 -39.44
N ASP A 564 16.24 -23.71 -39.91
CA ASP A 564 16.72 -23.46 -41.27
C ASP A 564 16.92 -21.95 -41.45
N GLY A 565 18.16 -21.55 -41.72
CA GLY A 565 18.54 -20.14 -41.69
C GLY A 565 18.16 -19.37 -42.96
N VAL A 566 17.71 -18.12 -42.79
CA VAL A 566 18.07 -16.95 -43.62
C VAL A 566 17.57 -15.68 -42.92
N VAL A 567 18.37 -14.60 -42.96
CA VAL A 567 18.07 -13.31 -42.33
C VAL A 567 17.35 -12.38 -43.31
N GLY A 568 16.31 -11.66 -42.85
CA GLY A 568 15.66 -10.60 -43.62
C GLY A 568 14.85 -9.65 -42.75
N SER A 569 15.38 -8.45 -42.49
CA SER A 569 14.66 -7.38 -41.77
C SER A 569 14.02 -6.40 -42.75
N GLN A 570 12.72 -6.13 -42.63
CA GLN A 570 12.12 -4.92 -43.19
C GLN A 570 11.10 -4.32 -42.20
N ALA A 571 11.32 -3.06 -41.86
CA ALA A 571 10.34 -2.20 -41.22
C ALA A 571 9.54 -1.46 -42.29
N VAL A 572 8.25 -1.23 -42.06
CA VAL A 572 7.45 -0.26 -42.81
C VAL A 572 6.68 0.61 -41.81
N ALA A 573 6.68 1.91 -42.06
CA ALA A 573 6.16 2.94 -41.17
C ALA A 573 4.62 3.01 -41.16
N ALA A 574 4.09 3.65 -40.11
CA ALA A 574 2.70 4.09 -40.05
C ALA A 574 2.67 5.63 -40.17
N ASP A 575 1.88 6.13 -41.12
CA ASP A 575 1.41 7.51 -41.26
C ASP A 575 -0.01 7.42 -41.84
N LEU A 576 -1.06 7.79 -41.10
CA LEU A 576 -1.63 9.15 -40.94
C LEU A 576 -2.56 9.59 -42.10
N TRP A 577 -3.89 9.54 -41.90
CA TRP A 577 -4.82 10.71 -41.86
C TRP A 577 -6.33 10.44 -42.10
N THR A 578 -7.16 11.07 -41.24
CA THR A 578 -8.48 11.74 -41.45
C THR A 578 -9.65 11.10 -42.23
N GLY A 579 -10.89 11.24 -41.69
CA GLY A 579 -12.18 10.93 -42.35
C GLY A 579 -12.68 12.00 -43.36
N PRO A 580 -14.01 12.19 -43.63
CA PRO A 580 -15.15 12.02 -42.72
C PRO A 580 -16.41 11.33 -43.34
N SER A 581 -17.60 11.61 -42.78
CA SER A 581 -18.93 10.99 -42.98
C SER A 581 -19.64 11.16 -44.34
N SER A 582 -20.55 10.22 -44.69
CA SER A 582 -22.00 10.50 -44.84
C SER A 582 -22.91 9.29 -45.19
N SER A 583 -24.00 9.14 -44.43
CA SER A 583 -25.40 8.81 -44.80
C SER A 583 -25.84 7.76 -45.86
N LEU A 584 -26.86 6.97 -45.44
CA LEU A 584 -28.12 6.59 -46.11
C LEU A 584 -28.32 5.25 -46.88
N GLN A 585 -29.39 4.56 -46.43
CA GLN A 585 -30.43 3.80 -47.16
C GLN A 585 -30.22 2.36 -47.69
N SER A 586 -30.69 1.42 -46.86
CA SER A 586 -31.79 0.45 -47.13
C SER A 586 -31.83 -0.40 -48.43
N SER A 587 -31.98 -1.73 -48.25
CA SER A 587 -33.06 -2.48 -48.94
C SER A 587 -33.40 -3.85 -48.31
N LEU A 588 -34.70 -4.11 -48.25
CA LEU A 588 -35.42 -5.27 -47.71
C LEU A 588 -35.13 -6.63 -48.40
N ARG A 589 -35.26 -7.72 -47.61
CA ARG A 589 -36.08 -8.95 -47.85
C ARG A 589 -36.04 -9.78 -46.55
N ARG A 590 -37.14 -10.13 -45.84
CA ARG A 590 -38.46 -10.75 -46.11
C ARG A 590 -38.49 -12.26 -45.79
N TYR A 591 -39.27 -12.62 -44.75
CA TYR A 591 -40.02 -13.89 -44.51
C TYR A 591 -39.23 -15.23 -44.49
N SER A 592 -39.61 -16.27 -43.73
CA SER A 592 -40.49 -16.42 -42.55
C SER A 592 -40.35 -17.85 -41.97
N GLU A 593 -40.80 -18.04 -40.72
CA GLU A 593 -41.07 -19.31 -40.01
C GLU A 593 -42.14 -20.21 -40.70
N PRO A 594 -42.54 -21.40 -40.16
CA PRO A 594 -41.79 -22.49 -39.47
C PRO A 594 -42.20 -23.92 -39.97
N ALA A 595 -41.79 -24.97 -39.23
CA ALA A 595 -42.57 -26.19 -38.85
C ALA A 595 -42.01 -27.59 -39.22
N GLU A 596 -41.91 -28.43 -38.17
CA GLU A 596 -42.21 -29.87 -38.04
C GLU A 596 -41.68 -30.95 -39.02
N SER A 597 -40.98 -31.95 -38.48
CA SER A 597 -41.54 -33.33 -38.32
C SER A 597 -40.57 -34.29 -37.58
N GLU A 598 -41.14 -35.33 -36.95
CA GLU A 598 -40.48 -36.38 -36.15
C GLU A 598 -39.83 -37.46 -37.05
N GLN A 599 -38.82 -38.26 -36.65
CA GLN A 599 -38.96 -39.45 -35.79
C GLN A 599 -37.61 -40.08 -35.38
N THR A 600 -37.63 -40.79 -34.24
CA THR A 600 -36.55 -41.57 -33.58
C THR A 600 -36.58 -43.06 -34.03
N PRO A 601 -35.86 -44.06 -33.44
CA PRO A 601 -34.84 -44.09 -32.37
C PRO A 601 -33.53 -44.79 -32.82
N ALA A 602 -32.51 -45.15 -32.02
CA ALA A 602 -32.30 -45.25 -30.56
C ALA A 602 -30.80 -44.94 -30.25
N ASP A 603 -30.22 -45.03 -29.04
CA ASP A 603 -30.70 -45.52 -27.73
C ASP A 603 -29.94 -44.82 -26.56
N SER A 604 -30.09 -45.29 -25.32
CA SER A 604 -29.52 -44.77 -24.06
C SER A 604 -28.68 -45.86 -23.32
N PRO A 605 -28.34 -45.75 -22.02
CA PRO A 605 -27.91 -44.61 -21.17
C PRO A 605 -26.45 -44.85 -20.67
N GLY A 606 -25.81 -44.11 -19.76
CA GLY A 606 -26.18 -42.96 -18.93
C GLY A 606 -25.58 -43.06 -17.51
N ARG A 607 -24.83 -42.02 -17.11
CA ARG A 607 -24.65 -41.58 -15.70
C ARG A 607 -26.03 -41.19 -15.10
N PRO A 608 -26.26 -40.96 -13.77
CA PRO A 608 -25.47 -40.02 -12.94
C PRO A 608 -25.48 -40.23 -11.39
N SER A 609 -24.61 -39.54 -10.63
CA SER A 609 -24.86 -38.38 -9.72
C SER A 609 -25.12 -38.67 -8.23
N SER A 610 -24.69 -37.70 -7.42
CA SER A 610 -24.79 -37.54 -5.96
C SER A 610 -26.21 -37.25 -5.42
N CYS A 611 -26.45 -37.51 -4.13
CA CYS A 611 -26.80 -36.45 -3.14
C CYS A 611 -26.82 -36.93 -1.67
N SER A 612 -26.90 -35.96 -0.76
CA SER A 612 -26.76 -36.04 0.70
C SER A 612 -27.98 -36.58 1.47
N ALA A 613 -27.81 -37.05 2.72
CA ALA A 613 -28.46 -36.50 3.93
C ALA A 613 -28.22 -37.31 5.24
N ALA A 614 -28.47 -36.63 6.37
CA ALA A 614 -28.28 -36.97 7.79
C ALA A 614 -28.89 -38.28 8.35
N GLY A 615 -28.39 -38.74 9.52
CA GLY A 615 -29.13 -39.68 10.39
C GLY A 615 -28.37 -40.32 11.58
N GLY A 616 -28.61 -39.81 12.80
CA GLY A 616 -28.84 -40.59 14.05
C GLY A 616 -27.90 -41.71 14.54
N ALA A 617 -27.19 -41.44 15.65
CA ALA A 617 -26.96 -42.29 16.84
C ALA A 617 -26.86 -43.84 16.76
N GLY A 618 -25.74 -44.40 17.28
CA GLY A 618 -25.66 -45.80 17.70
C GLY A 618 -24.33 -46.19 18.37
N TRP A 619 -24.34 -46.54 19.66
CA TRP A 619 -23.18 -47.05 20.40
C TRP A 619 -23.22 -48.58 20.56
N ARG A 620 -22.19 -49.29 20.05
CA ARG A 620 -21.48 -50.46 20.65
C ARG A 620 -20.08 -50.46 20.00
N ARG A 621 -18.93 -50.47 20.69
CA ARG A 621 -18.40 -51.29 21.80
C ARG A 621 -18.10 -52.74 21.38
N ASP A 622 -16.90 -53.19 21.76
CA ASP A 622 -16.30 -54.52 21.56
C ASP A 622 -15.81 -54.81 20.11
N GLY A 623 -14.69 -55.49 19.86
CA GLY A 623 -13.77 -56.09 20.83
C GLY A 623 -12.72 -57.09 20.28
N THR A 624 -12.25 -56.96 19.02
CA THR A 624 -11.21 -57.82 18.38
C THR A 624 -11.53 -59.34 18.23
N PRO A 625 -10.73 -60.16 17.50
CA PRO A 625 -10.24 -59.97 16.12
C PRO A 625 -10.37 -61.23 15.21
N ALA A 626 -10.00 -61.06 13.93
CA ALA A 626 -9.37 -62.03 13.00
C ALA A 626 -10.07 -63.36 12.61
N ASP A 627 -10.29 -63.55 11.29
CA ASP A 627 -9.71 -64.64 10.45
C ASP A 627 -10.32 -64.59 9.01
N GLN A 628 -9.76 -65.16 7.94
CA GLN A 628 -8.36 -65.46 7.54
C GLN A 628 -8.35 -66.00 6.09
N HIS A 629 -7.58 -65.41 5.17
CA HIS A 629 -6.98 -66.11 4.02
C HIS A 629 -5.86 -65.26 3.40
N CYS A 630 -4.60 -65.67 3.61
CA CYS A 630 -3.78 -66.44 2.67
C CYS A 630 -3.08 -65.54 1.64
N ARG A 631 -1.80 -65.22 1.90
CA ARG A 631 -0.60 -65.86 1.29
C ARG A 631 -0.20 -65.15 -0.02
N ASP A 632 1.07 -64.87 -0.30
CA ASP A 632 2.30 -65.23 0.40
C ASP A 632 3.48 -64.29 0.05
N GLN A 633 4.40 -64.07 1.01
CA GLN A 633 5.89 -64.11 0.90
C GLN A 633 6.62 -63.46 -0.31
N ARG A 634 7.78 -62.77 -0.24
CA ARG A 634 8.92 -62.52 0.71
C ARG A 634 9.67 -61.26 0.17
N HIS A 635 10.66 -60.58 0.77
CA HIS A 635 11.39 -60.51 2.06
C HIS A 635 11.64 -58.97 2.28
N GLN A 636 11.92 -58.40 3.47
CA GLN A 636 13.17 -58.37 4.25
C GLN A 636 14.44 -58.00 3.44
N THR A 637 15.30 -57.06 3.83
CA THR A 637 15.55 -56.41 5.15
C THR A 637 16.02 -54.95 5.02
N ASP A 638 16.10 -54.26 6.17
CA ASP A 638 16.45 -52.86 6.36
C ASP A 638 17.86 -52.43 5.90
N SER A 639 18.01 -51.16 5.52
CA SER A 639 19.01 -50.29 6.17
C SER A 639 18.80 -48.80 5.89
N VAL A 640 19.09 -48.01 6.92
CA VAL A 640 19.06 -46.56 7.05
C VAL A 640 19.73 -45.82 5.86
N ALA A 641 18.96 -44.99 5.12
CA ALA A 641 19.29 -43.60 4.75
C ALA A 641 18.62 -43.10 3.43
N PRO A 642 17.67 -42.16 3.52
CA PRO A 642 17.46 -41.20 2.44
C PRO A 642 17.41 -39.71 2.86
N ALA A 643 17.57 -39.38 4.15
CA ALA A 643 17.53 -37.98 4.62
C ALA A 643 18.73 -37.13 4.12
N VAL A 644 19.92 -37.73 4.01
CA VAL A 644 21.17 -37.00 3.72
C VAL A 644 21.37 -36.71 2.22
N ARG A 645 20.83 -37.54 1.32
CA ARG A 645 21.00 -37.36 -0.15
C ARG A 645 20.08 -36.29 -0.76
N ALA A 646 19.05 -35.83 -0.05
CA ALA A 646 18.18 -34.76 -0.53
C ALA A 646 18.83 -33.37 -0.42
N MET A 647 19.67 -33.14 0.61
CA MET A 647 20.26 -31.82 0.88
C MET A 647 21.37 -31.43 -0.10
N THR A 648 22.14 -32.39 -0.63
CA THR A 648 23.30 -32.08 -1.49
C THR A 648 22.93 -31.62 -2.90
N LYS A 649 21.71 -31.93 -3.40
CA LYS A 649 21.27 -31.56 -4.76
C LYS A 649 20.67 -30.14 -4.87
N TRP A 650 20.24 -29.51 -3.77
CA TRP A 650 19.53 -28.22 -3.82
C TRP A 650 20.44 -26.99 -3.77
N ALA A 651 21.69 -27.12 -3.29
CA ALA A 651 22.66 -26.02 -3.27
C ALA A 651 23.34 -25.74 -4.63
N VAL A 652 23.04 -26.53 -5.67
CA VAL A 652 23.73 -26.50 -6.97
C VAL A 652 23.08 -25.51 -7.95
N GLN A 653 21.75 -25.38 -7.95
CA GLN A 653 21.01 -24.64 -9.01
C GLN A 653 21.23 -23.11 -9.00
N CYS A 654 21.79 -22.55 -7.93
CA CYS A 654 22.19 -21.12 -7.85
C CYS A 654 23.72 -20.92 -7.81
N ARG A 655 24.52 -21.96 -8.08
CA ARG A 655 25.98 -21.91 -8.10
C ARG A 655 26.57 -21.69 -9.52
N ALA A 656 25.71 -21.52 -10.53
CA ALA A 656 26.11 -21.49 -11.94
C ALA A 656 26.76 -20.16 -12.40
N ASP A 657 26.60 -19.05 -11.66
CA ASP A 657 27.22 -17.76 -11.98
C ASP A 657 28.42 -17.46 -11.05
N THR A 658 29.43 -18.33 -11.07
CA THR A 658 30.77 -18.00 -10.57
C THR A 658 31.82 -18.38 -11.60
N GLY A 659 32.24 -17.41 -12.42
CA GLY A 659 33.55 -17.47 -13.07
C GLY A 659 34.65 -17.60 -11.99
N ALA A 660 35.69 -18.36 -12.29
CA ALA A 660 36.74 -18.71 -11.33
C ALA A 660 37.56 -17.47 -10.90
N GLY A 661 37.16 -16.83 -9.80
CA GLY A 661 37.95 -15.82 -9.12
C GLY A 661 39.05 -16.46 -8.28
N SER A 662 40.22 -16.68 -8.89
CA SER A 662 41.43 -17.06 -8.15
C SER A 662 41.85 -15.92 -7.22
N TRP A 663 41.69 -16.10 -5.91
CA TRP A 663 42.18 -15.14 -4.92
C TRP A 663 43.63 -15.48 -4.56
N MET A 664 44.54 -14.71 -5.15
CA MET A 664 45.96 -14.79 -4.82
C MET A 664 46.18 -14.43 -3.35
N ALA A 665 46.91 -15.28 -2.64
CA ALA A 665 47.54 -14.88 -1.38
C ALA A 665 48.54 -13.75 -1.67
N GLY A 666 48.35 -12.60 -1.02
CA GLY A 666 49.33 -11.53 -1.01
C GLY A 666 50.58 -11.98 -0.25
N ARG A 667 51.54 -12.59 -0.96
CA ARG A 667 52.89 -12.78 -0.43
C ARG A 667 53.53 -11.41 -0.22
N SER A 668 53.54 -10.94 1.03
CA SER A 668 54.48 -9.90 1.45
C SER A 668 55.90 -10.40 1.13
N ARG A 669 56.59 -9.67 0.24
CA ARG A 669 58.02 -9.90 0.01
C ARG A 669 58.76 -9.39 1.24
N ARG A 670 59.61 -10.24 1.83
CA ARG A 670 60.62 -9.77 2.80
C ARG A 670 61.43 -8.64 2.15
N PRO A 671 61.73 -7.55 2.85
CA PRO A 671 62.87 -6.72 2.49
C PRO A 671 64.12 -7.61 2.55
N GLN A 672 65.01 -7.49 1.55
CA GLN A 672 66.37 -7.94 1.74
C GLN A 672 67.08 -6.89 2.60
N GLU A 673 67.65 -7.31 3.72
CA GLU A 673 68.73 -6.57 4.34
C GLU A 673 69.95 -6.70 3.42
N GLU A 674 70.35 -5.59 2.78
CA GLU A 674 71.71 -5.45 2.28
C GLU A 674 72.65 -5.39 3.49
N ASN A 675 73.27 -6.52 3.82
CA ASN A 675 74.40 -6.53 4.72
C ASN A 675 75.69 -6.65 3.88
N THR A 676 76.38 -5.52 3.73
CA THR A 676 77.70 -5.47 3.10
C THR A 676 78.74 -6.02 4.07
N ASP A 677 79.29 -7.21 3.81
CA ASP A 677 80.73 -7.45 4.05
C ASP A 677 81.27 -8.70 3.32
N ASN A 678 82.07 -8.42 2.29
CA ASN A 678 83.40 -8.97 2.01
C ASN A 678 83.71 -10.50 1.93
N ILE A 679 84.22 -10.85 0.74
CA ILE A 679 85.46 -11.61 0.47
C ILE A 679 85.45 -13.17 0.46
N LEU A 680 85.64 -13.68 -0.77
CA LEU A 680 86.43 -14.86 -1.21
C LEU A 680 86.52 -16.10 -0.30
N SER A 681 85.88 -17.20 -0.71
CA SER A 681 86.50 -18.34 -1.44
C SER A 681 85.51 -19.49 -1.66
#